data_AF-A0A328C2H4-F1
#
_entry.id   AF-A0A328C2H4-F1
#
_cell.length_a   1.000
_cell.length_b   1.000
_cell.length_c   1.000
_cell.angle_alpha   90.00
_cell.angle_beta   90.00
_cell.angle_gamma   90.00
#
_symmetry.space_group_name_H-M   'P 1'
#
loop_
_entity.id
_entity.type
_entity.pdbx_description
1 polymer ?
#
loop_
_entity_poly.entity_id
_entity_poly.type
_entity_poly.pdbx_seq_one_letter_code
_entity_poly.pdbx_strand_id
1 'polypeptide(L)'
;PGTYSATGAQVSSGPATYRTTQSSVEVRSGESATLTLTYQVVPGSLNVSATGLPAGVFFSFTLSGPAPATTLTSHTGPKLLNDLTPGTYTLAFAEVVHNGERYAPPGHTISLNVTSSQTAQATASYSLGFGTLALNHALTPGGSLTLNIGDGINAPQQVTLSGTGTHELALNRGSYELTVASNNLGTDLYGNAYLVDGADIGFSIVGGQSTQVSLSARNPTEVTRNDNQGPGSLREVIDRVNAGSVITFAPSVTRVTTETRISVAKELSIVGPGPAQLTLTTTGDDRLFSFLPQADVHLEDLRIADIDTTQSGPAIHSSGRFSLRNVVIENNASSFNPSGGAISIIDATGELLIEDSTFRNNSSDASEGGAIYNDRHDHALVIQRSRFEGNYATQSGGAISSDGALEVEDAIFDDNYAEWSGGAIRASFVNSPHPLVLRRTLFHNNTAETSGGAVSSAQLTTVENVSFVGNRAGAQGGAYYQFDKNATLVHTTFLNNSADTGNAITSFCDADTTLTLGSSIIVGNANAFHCVSSTATIASRGHNYIQSDDTSGVFAADPTDQIGTSASPLANPLLALSDNGGFSHTAAINPTFTTALTIAEASCLDAAGQPLTEDQRGNTRPVSGMCAVGAWEFAPSAPQSYEPFYGHGLSAQTYFNGIISTAQGYYWELFGVRSAGAYQIAGEGLMFRQVGDYVRSVNLSGTLSEISVDYRKAYTGSAARQIAIAVNGTVVATSPTFGDSSGADETVHTLTASGLNISGDYTIEIQNLTPADGQVVIDNLRWH
;
A
#
# COMPACT_ATOMS: atom_id res chain seq x y z
N PRO A 1 87.46 84.86 6.92
CA PRO A 1 87.80 83.42 6.77
C PRO A 1 87.69 82.72 8.12
N GLY A 2 87.14 81.52 8.17
CA GLY A 2 86.90 80.79 9.42
C GLY A 2 86.07 79.52 9.22
N THR A 3 86.03 78.66 10.24
CA THR A 3 85.12 77.50 10.27
C THR A 3 83.81 77.92 10.91
N TYR A 4 82.71 77.72 10.19
CA TYR A 4 81.36 78.03 10.66
C TYR A 4 80.58 76.73 10.79
N SER A 5 79.85 76.55 11.88
CA SER A 5 78.93 75.44 12.07
C SER A 5 77.50 75.92 12.06
N ALA A 6 76.60 75.18 11.44
CA ALA A 6 75.16 75.44 11.48
C ALA A 6 74.39 74.18 11.89
N THR A 7 73.32 74.41 12.65
CA THR A 7 72.24 73.46 12.91
C THR A 7 70.95 74.10 12.44
N GLY A 8 70.19 73.39 11.61
CA GLY A 8 68.85 73.80 11.23
C GLY A 8 67.89 73.70 12.40
N ALA A 9 66.95 74.65 12.48
CA ALA A 9 65.82 74.55 13.39
C ALA A 9 64.98 73.32 13.02
N GLN A 10 64.33 72.69 14.01
CA GLN A 10 63.42 71.59 13.74
C GLN A 10 62.31 72.02 12.77
N VAL A 11 62.06 71.21 11.75
CA VAL A 11 60.97 71.44 10.78
C VAL A 11 59.97 70.30 10.90
N SER A 12 58.69 70.61 10.98
CA SER A 12 57.61 69.62 10.97
C SER A 12 56.80 69.74 9.70
N SER A 13 56.44 68.60 9.10
CA SER A 13 55.57 68.50 7.92
C SER A 13 54.66 67.29 8.08
N GLY A 14 53.36 67.53 8.27
CA GLY A 14 52.41 66.47 8.64
C GLY A 14 52.81 65.77 9.94
N PRO A 15 52.75 64.42 10.03
CA PRO A 15 53.14 63.66 11.22
C PRO A 15 54.67 63.55 11.39
N ALA A 16 55.46 64.02 10.42
CA ALA A 16 56.90 63.90 10.43
C ALA A 16 57.57 65.17 10.98
N THR A 17 58.54 64.96 11.85
CA THR A 17 59.46 65.98 12.36
C THR A 17 60.86 65.66 11.86
N TYR A 18 61.55 66.67 11.34
CA TYR A 18 62.89 66.53 10.78
C TYR A 18 63.89 67.36 11.59
N ARG A 19 65.08 66.81 11.78
CA ARG A 19 66.19 67.47 12.47
C ARG A 19 67.48 67.33 11.66
N THR A 20 68.34 68.33 11.77
CA THR A 20 69.70 68.28 11.20
C THR A 20 70.69 67.94 12.28
N THR A 21 71.73 67.17 11.95
CA THR A 21 72.95 67.15 12.75
C THR A 21 73.79 68.40 12.47
N GLN A 22 74.55 68.87 13.46
CA GLN A 22 75.46 70.01 13.29
C GLN A 22 76.45 69.71 12.17
N SER A 23 76.53 70.60 11.19
CA SER A 23 77.46 70.48 10.06
C SER A 23 78.31 71.74 9.99
N SER A 24 79.57 71.62 9.55
CA SER A 24 80.51 72.74 9.47
C SER A 24 81.09 72.92 8.08
N VAL A 25 81.41 74.17 7.73
CA VAL A 25 82.10 74.53 6.49
C VAL A 25 83.23 75.51 6.80
N GLU A 26 84.34 75.37 6.08
CA GLU A 26 85.45 76.31 6.13
C GLU A 26 85.32 77.33 4.99
N VAL A 27 85.34 78.63 5.29
CA VAL A 27 85.28 79.71 4.29
C VAL A 27 86.62 80.43 4.24
N ARG A 28 87.26 80.50 3.07
CA ARG A 28 88.55 81.15 2.84
C ARG A 28 88.39 82.57 2.27
N SER A 29 89.42 83.42 2.38
CA SER A 29 89.32 84.83 1.99
C SER A 29 89.18 84.96 0.46
N GLY A 30 88.14 85.65 0.00
CA GLY A 30 87.82 85.80 -1.43
C GLY A 30 87.03 84.63 -2.05
N GLU A 31 86.79 83.53 -1.32
CA GLU A 31 86.05 82.37 -1.81
C GLU A 31 84.63 82.29 -1.22
N SER A 32 83.73 81.59 -1.92
CA SER A 32 82.41 81.21 -1.41
C SER A 32 82.41 79.70 -1.12
N ALA A 33 81.82 79.29 0.01
CA ALA A 33 81.62 77.87 0.32
C ALA A 33 80.15 77.59 0.64
N THR A 34 79.65 76.43 0.21
CA THR A 34 78.28 76.00 0.44
C THR A 34 78.23 74.97 1.55
N LEU A 35 77.37 75.19 2.55
CA LEU A 35 77.06 74.22 3.59
C LEU A 35 75.66 73.64 3.36
N THR A 36 75.58 72.34 3.14
CA THR A 36 74.30 71.64 2.99
C THR A 36 73.89 71.03 4.33
N LEU A 37 72.72 71.44 4.84
CA LEU A 37 72.11 70.81 6.01
C LEU A 37 71.17 69.70 5.57
N THR A 38 71.50 68.45 5.93
CA THR A 38 70.65 67.29 5.64
C THR A 38 69.68 67.08 6.80
N TYR A 39 68.39 67.19 6.52
CA TYR A 39 67.32 66.92 7.48
C TYR A 39 67.00 65.43 7.49
N GLN A 40 67.14 64.79 8.65
CA GLN A 40 66.73 63.40 8.87
C GLN A 40 65.39 63.38 9.61
N VAL A 41 64.52 62.45 9.22
CA VAL A 41 63.24 62.24 9.88
C VAL A 41 63.47 61.63 11.26
N VAL A 42 62.80 62.18 12.26
CA VAL A 42 62.77 61.60 13.61
C VAL A 42 61.72 60.49 13.61
N PRO A 43 62.08 59.24 13.92
CA PRO A 43 61.12 58.14 13.87
C PRO A 43 60.05 58.23 14.97
N GLY A 44 58.93 57.55 14.74
CA GLY A 44 57.93 57.23 15.77
C GLY A 44 57.99 55.75 16.16
N SER A 45 57.07 55.34 17.02
CA SER A 45 56.90 53.93 17.41
C SER A 45 55.42 53.54 17.44
N LEU A 46 55.14 52.24 17.39
CA LEU A 46 53.80 51.66 17.46
C LEU A 46 53.80 50.47 18.41
N ASN A 47 52.96 50.52 19.43
CA ASN A 47 52.72 49.39 20.32
C ASN A 47 51.44 48.65 19.90
N VAL A 48 51.56 47.36 19.65
CA VAL A 48 50.46 46.49 19.21
C VAL A 48 50.18 45.45 20.28
N SER A 49 48.92 45.33 20.67
CA SER A 49 48.46 44.37 21.68
C SER A 49 47.12 43.73 21.28
N ALA A 50 46.72 42.69 22.02
CA ALA A 50 45.39 42.12 21.89
C ALA A 50 44.82 41.73 23.25
N THR A 51 43.50 41.71 23.35
CA THR A 51 42.74 41.27 24.53
C THR A 51 41.76 40.16 24.13
N GLY A 52 41.27 39.39 25.10
CA GLY A 52 40.22 38.37 24.86
C GLY A 52 40.69 37.02 24.29
N LEU A 53 42.01 36.80 24.18
CA LEU A 53 42.59 35.47 23.93
C LEU A 53 42.94 34.76 25.25
N PRO A 54 42.93 33.41 25.30
CA PRO A 54 43.39 32.65 26.45
C PRO A 54 44.84 32.96 26.84
N ALA A 55 45.17 32.84 28.12
CA ALA A 55 46.52 33.09 28.61
C ALA A 55 47.55 32.18 27.92
N GLY A 56 48.61 32.78 27.34
CA GLY A 56 49.66 32.06 26.61
C GLY A 56 49.39 31.86 25.11
N VAL A 57 48.23 32.28 24.59
CA VAL A 57 47.91 32.23 23.16
C VAL A 57 48.28 33.55 22.48
N PHE A 58 49.08 33.48 21.41
CA PHE A 58 49.52 34.65 20.66
C PHE A 58 48.67 34.87 19.40
N PHE A 59 48.33 36.13 19.13
CA PHE A 59 47.74 36.57 17.87
C PHE A 59 48.82 36.82 16.81
N SER A 60 48.43 36.91 15.54
CA SER A 60 49.32 37.39 14.46
C SER A 60 48.69 38.55 13.71
N PHE A 61 49.52 39.47 13.21
CA PHE A 61 49.09 40.59 12.40
C PHE A 61 50.10 40.91 11.29
N THR A 62 49.61 41.46 10.19
CA THR A 62 50.44 42.08 9.16
C THR A 62 50.37 43.59 9.27
N LEU A 63 51.51 44.26 9.12
CA LEU A 63 51.61 45.71 9.09
C LEU A 63 51.98 46.17 7.67
N SER A 64 51.26 47.14 7.13
CA SER A 64 51.64 47.86 5.91
C SER A 64 51.92 49.33 6.22
N GLY A 65 53.04 49.83 5.72
CA GLY A 65 53.55 51.17 5.97
C GLY A 65 53.04 52.26 5.01
N PRO A 66 53.42 53.53 5.26
CA PRO A 66 52.90 54.66 4.51
C PRO A 66 53.40 54.64 3.07
N ALA A 67 52.46 54.83 2.13
CA ALA A 67 52.75 54.93 0.71
C ALA A 67 53.84 56.00 0.44
N PRO A 68 54.76 55.78 -0.53
CA PRO A 68 54.75 54.71 -1.53
C PRO A 68 55.39 53.38 -1.07
N ALA A 69 55.87 53.27 0.17
CA ALA A 69 56.47 52.05 0.69
C ALA A 69 55.41 51.13 1.33
N THR A 70 54.91 50.16 0.57
CA THR A 70 53.84 49.22 0.98
C THR A 70 54.36 47.82 1.33
N THR A 71 55.55 47.72 1.95
CA THR A 71 56.08 46.39 2.33
C THR A 71 55.25 45.82 3.48
N LEU A 72 54.61 44.68 3.27
CA LEU A 72 53.87 43.93 4.28
C LEU A 72 54.85 43.17 5.17
N THR A 73 54.79 43.39 6.48
CA THR A 73 55.58 42.62 7.46
C THR A 73 54.66 41.89 8.44
N SER A 74 54.92 40.59 8.65
CA SER A 74 54.13 39.75 9.57
C SER A 74 54.77 39.71 10.97
N HIS A 75 53.93 39.74 11.99
CA HIS A 75 54.32 39.69 13.39
C HIS A 75 53.40 38.79 14.21
N THR A 76 53.90 38.26 15.32
CA THR A 76 53.17 37.38 16.25
C THR A 76 53.35 37.90 17.67
N GLY A 77 52.24 37.92 18.43
CA GLY A 77 52.15 38.36 19.81
C GLY A 77 52.19 39.89 20.01
N PRO A 78 52.05 40.35 21.27
CA PRO A 78 52.23 41.76 21.63
C PRO A 78 53.62 42.26 21.23
N LYS A 79 53.70 43.44 20.61
CA LYS A 79 54.97 43.95 20.07
C LYS A 79 55.03 45.47 20.05
N LEU A 80 56.16 46.01 20.53
CA LEU A 80 56.56 47.39 20.31
C LEU A 80 57.46 47.46 19.07
N LEU A 81 57.01 48.19 18.05
CA LEU A 81 57.75 48.46 16.83
C LEU A 81 58.35 49.87 16.91
N ASN A 82 59.68 49.94 16.95
CA ASN A 82 60.44 51.19 17.01
C ASN A 82 60.93 51.61 15.62
N ASP A 83 61.47 52.82 15.53
CA ASP A 83 62.13 53.35 14.34
C ASP A 83 61.23 53.42 13.08
N LEU A 84 59.91 53.54 13.29
CA LEU A 84 58.94 53.62 12.22
C LEU A 84 58.94 55.02 11.58
N THR A 85 58.96 55.07 10.25
CA THR A 85 58.76 56.31 9.51
C THR A 85 57.37 56.87 9.84
N PRO A 86 57.25 58.15 10.24
CA PRO A 86 55.95 58.76 10.50
C PRO A 86 55.03 58.72 9.27
N GLY A 87 53.76 58.44 9.48
CA GLY A 87 52.77 58.25 8.41
C GLY A 87 51.62 57.33 8.82
N THR A 88 50.70 57.05 7.89
CA THR A 88 49.57 56.15 8.11
C THR A 88 49.98 54.70 7.91
N TYR A 89 49.62 53.85 8.87
CA TYR A 89 49.81 52.40 8.83
C TYR A 89 48.46 51.70 8.88
N THR A 90 48.38 50.54 8.23
CA THR A 90 47.25 49.62 8.34
C THR A 90 47.74 48.29 8.89
N LEU A 91 47.11 47.84 9.97
CA LEU A 91 47.30 46.53 10.58
C LEU A 91 46.17 45.62 10.12
N ALA A 92 46.46 44.38 9.76
CA ALA A 92 45.45 43.34 9.58
C ALA A 92 45.72 42.20 10.56
N PHE A 93 44.76 41.88 11.42
CA PHE A 93 44.86 40.84 12.44
C PHE A 93 44.26 39.53 11.90
N ALA A 94 44.95 38.41 12.14
CA ALA A 94 44.48 37.09 11.75
C ALA A 94 43.60 36.45 12.83
N GLU A 95 42.74 35.51 12.44
CA GLU A 95 42.04 34.64 13.38
C GLU A 95 43.01 33.74 14.15
N VAL A 96 42.62 33.34 15.35
CA VAL A 96 43.42 32.46 16.22
C VAL A 96 42.62 31.20 16.52
N VAL A 97 43.22 30.02 16.29
CA VAL A 97 42.63 28.72 16.66
C VAL A 97 43.43 28.12 17.80
N HIS A 98 42.77 27.78 18.90
CA HIS A 98 43.39 27.17 20.08
C HIS A 98 42.48 26.08 20.67
N ASN A 99 43.00 24.86 20.84
CA ASN A 99 42.25 23.69 21.34
C ASN A 99 40.91 23.41 20.61
N GLY A 100 40.86 23.68 19.29
CA GLY A 100 39.65 23.53 18.48
C GLY A 100 38.69 24.73 18.52
N GLU A 101 38.92 25.71 19.39
CA GLU A 101 38.14 26.95 19.47
C GLU A 101 38.74 28.04 18.56
N ARG A 102 37.90 28.77 17.82
CA ARG A 102 38.30 29.88 16.94
C ARG A 102 37.98 31.23 17.60
N TYR A 103 38.93 32.16 17.59
CA TYR A 103 38.82 33.52 18.14
C TYR A 103 39.05 34.54 17.01
N ALA A 104 38.21 35.58 16.92
CA ALA A 104 38.32 36.64 15.91
C ALA A 104 38.02 38.05 16.47
N PRO A 105 38.68 39.11 16.00
CA PRO A 105 38.38 40.49 16.38
C PRO A 105 37.39 41.17 15.40
N PRO A 106 36.47 42.04 15.87
CA PRO A 106 35.57 42.80 15.00
C PRO A 106 36.34 43.76 14.09
N GLY A 107 36.15 43.63 12.77
CA GLY A 107 36.89 44.42 11.78
C GLY A 107 38.36 44.02 11.76
N HIS A 108 38.73 43.17 10.80
CA HIS A 108 40.06 42.54 10.74
C HIS A 108 41.22 43.54 10.54
N THR A 109 40.96 44.84 10.39
CA THR A 109 41.95 45.85 10.10
C THR A 109 41.83 47.10 10.97
N ILE A 110 42.97 47.64 11.44
CA ILE A 110 43.07 48.92 12.14
C ILE A 110 44.00 49.85 11.35
N SER A 111 43.53 51.05 11.00
CA SER A 111 44.36 52.09 10.37
C SER A 111 44.64 53.22 11.36
N LEU A 112 45.90 53.65 11.46
CA LEU A 112 46.34 54.67 12.42
C LEU A 112 47.55 55.45 11.92
N ASN A 113 47.78 56.63 12.51
CA ASN A 113 48.94 57.47 12.20
C ASN A 113 50.04 57.32 13.26
N VAL A 114 51.27 57.10 12.80
CA VAL A 114 52.48 57.17 13.62
C VAL A 114 53.11 58.56 13.43
N THR A 115 53.37 59.26 14.53
CA THR A 115 53.96 60.61 14.56
C THR A 115 55.36 60.56 15.16
N SER A 116 56.29 61.40 14.68
CA SER A 116 57.65 61.50 15.22
C SER A 116 57.68 61.65 16.74
N SER A 117 58.59 60.93 17.40
CA SER A 117 58.80 60.94 18.85
C SER A 117 57.59 60.53 19.71
N GLN A 118 56.52 59.98 19.10
CA GLN A 118 55.37 59.45 19.81
C GLN A 118 55.25 57.94 19.63
N THR A 119 54.54 57.28 20.55
CA THR A 119 54.15 55.87 20.44
C THR A 119 52.65 55.78 20.19
N ALA A 120 52.26 55.37 19.00
CA ALA A 120 50.86 55.07 18.71
C ALA A 120 50.47 53.71 19.31
N GLN A 121 49.17 53.50 19.56
CA GLN A 121 48.65 52.28 20.19
C GLN A 121 47.61 51.62 19.27
N ALA A 122 47.73 50.31 19.07
CA ALA A 122 46.75 49.47 18.37
C ALA A 122 46.40 48.24 19.22
N THR A 123 45.12 48.06 19.54
CA THR A 123 44.66 46.92 20.33
C THR A 123 43.52 46.20 19.61
N ALA A 124 43.69 44.91 19.34
CA ALA A 124 42.64 44.05 18.81
C ALA A 124 41.92 43.29 19.94
N SER A 125 40.60 43.34 19.98
CA SER A 125 39.79 42.64 20.97
C SER A 125 39.22 41.35 20.36
N TYR A 126 39.76 40.20 20.73
CA TYR A 126 39.29 38.89 20.28
C TYR A 126 38.13 38.40 21.13
N SER A 127 37.18 37.68 20.52
CA SER A 127 36.14 36.92 21.21
C SER A 127 36.02 35.52 20.62
N LEU A 128 35.48 34.58 21.40
CA LEU A 128 35.10 33.25 20.94
C LEU A 128 34.13 33.34 19.74
N GLY A 129 34.38 32.54 18.71
CA GLY A 129 33.58 32.51 17.49
C GLY A 129 32.20 31.89 17.68
N PHE A 130 31.24 32.37 16.91
CA PHE A 130 29.87 31.83 16.82
C PHE A 130 29.88 30.41 16.26
N GLY A 131 28.86 29.62 16.62
CA GLY A 131 28.47 28.41 15.88
C GLY A 131 27.23 28.68 15.04
N THR A 132 26.93 27.83 14.07
CA THR A 132 25.74 27.96 13.21
C THR A 132 24.68 26.96 13.64
N LEU A 133 23.44 27.41 13.84
CA LEU A 133 22.26 26.56 13.86
C LEU A 133 21.66 26.58 12.45
N ALA A 134 21.56 25.42 11.82
CA ALA A 134 20.85 25.24 10.56
C ALA A 134 19.52 24.52 10.84
N LEU A 135 18.43 25.23 10.61
CA LEU A 135 17.06 24.71 10.69
C LEU A 135 16.66 24.24 9.29
N ASN A 136 16.74 22.94 9.04
CA ASN A 136 16.20 22.32 7.83
C ASN A 136 14.70 22.13 8.04
N HIS A 137 13.87 22.75 7.21
CA HIS A 137 12.43 22.72 7.38
C HIS A 137 11.71 22.26 6.11
N ALA A 138 10.69 21.43 6.27
CA ALA A 138 9.76 20.99 5.23
C ALA A 138 8.32 21.25 5.72
N LEU A 139 7.81 22.45 5.45
CA LEU A 139 6.52 22.93 5.95
C LEU A 139 5.46 22.96 4.85
N THR A 140 4.19 23.09 5.24
CA THR A 140 3.07 23.20 4.30
C THR A 140 3.21 24.40 3.36
N PRO A 141 2.76 24.28 2.09
CA PRO A 141 2.76 25.42 1.16
C PRO A 141 1.88 26.57 1.70
N GLY A 142 2.47 27.76 1.86
CA GLY A 142 1.76 28.94 2.38
C GLY A 142 1.59 28.98 3.90
N GLY A 143 1.98 27.92 4.61
CA GLY A 143 2.03 27.89 6.07
C GLY A 143 3.27 28.59 6.64
N SER A 144 3.19 29.00 7.91
CA SER A 144 4.34 29.53 8.64
C SER A 144 4.45 28.94 10.04
N LEU A 145 5.69 28.78 10.50
CA LEU A 145 6.03 28.27 11.82
C LEU A 145 6.96 29.27 12.50
N THR A 146 6.56 29.82 13.64
CA THR A 146 7.44 30.69 14.43
C THR A 146 8.00 29.90 15.61
N LEU A 147 9.32 29.93 15.76
CA LEU A 147 10.08 29.22 16.78
C LEU A 147 10.77 30.21 17.70
N ASN A 148 10.83 29.87 19.00
CA ASN A 148 11.67 30.52 19.97
C ASN A 148 12.95 29.70 20.15
N ILE A 149 14.10 30.38 20.11
CA ILE A 149 15.41 29.83 20.41
C ILE A 149 15.90 30.51 21.69
N GLY A 150 15.87 29.79 22.81
CA GLY A 150 16.22 30.32 24.12
C GLY A 150 17.36 29.56 24.77
N ASP A 151 18.24 30.25 25.49
CA ASP A 151 19.28 29.65 26.34
C ASP A 151 18.88 29.62 27.83
N GLY A 152 17.62 29.97 28.14
CA GLY A 152 17.08 30.09 29.50
C GLY A 152 17.58 31.30 30.29
N ILE A 153 18.44 32.14 29.71
CA ILE A 153 19.09 33.28 30.39
C ILE A 153 18.72 34.59 29.71
N ASN A 154 18.80 34.63 28.39
CA ASN A 154 18.55 35.80 27.56
C ASN A 154 17.12 35.77 26.98
N ALA A 155 16.66 36.92 26.48
CA ALA A 155 15.40 36.97 25.73
C ALA A 155 15.50 36.04 24.51
N PRO A 156 14.54 35.11 24.32
CA PRO A 156 14.61 34.13 23.24
C PRO A 156 14.56 34.83 21.88
N GLN A 157 15.38 34.33 20.96
CA GLN A 157 15.36 34.79 19.57
C GLN A 157 14.23 34.11 18.82
N GLN A 158 13.43 34.88 18.07
CA GLN A 158 12.37 34.35 17.23
C GLN A 158 12.79 34.21 15.78
N VAL A 159 12.40 33.09 15.18
CA VAL A 159 12.57 32.82 13.74
C VAL A 159 11.24 32.32 13.19
N THR A 160 10.77 32.93 12.10
CA THR A 160 9.61 32.46 11.36
C THR A 160 10.08 31.76 10.08
N LEU A 161 9.70 30.50 9.94
CA LEU A 161 9.99 29.64 8.81
C LEU A 161 8.75 29.46 7.94
N SER A 162 8.95 29.28 6.63
CA SER A 162 7.88 28.98 5.67
C SER A 162 8.41 28.15 4.51
N GLY A 163 7.56 27.30 3.93
CA GLY A 163 7.93 26.41 2.83
C GLY A 163 9.00 25.38 3.18
N THR A 164 9.78 24.97 2.18
CA THR A 164 10.87 24.00 2.33
C THR A 164 12.22 24.68 2.11
N GLY A 165 13.18 24.45 2.99
CA GLY A 165 14.52 25.03 2.89
C GLY A 165 15.37 24.88 4.14
N THR A 166 16.45 25.64 4.20
CA THR A 166 17.34 25.71 5.36
C THR A 166 17.46 27.17 5.79
N HIS A 167 17.25 27.43 7.08
CA HIS A 167 17.51 28.73 7.69
C HIS A 167 18.70 28.63 8.63
N GLU A 168 19.73 29.43 8.39
CA GLU A 168 20.95 29.44 9.21
C GLU A 168 21.01 30.65 10.14
N LEU A 169 21.39 30.39 11.39
CA LEU A 169 21.53 31.41 12.42
C LEU A 169 22.86 31.25 13.15
N ALA A 170 23.62 32.34 13.27
CA ALA A 170 24.81 32.38 14.11
C ALA A 170 24.41 32.56 15.58
N LEU A 171 24.77 31.59 16.42
CA LEU A 171 24.50 31.58 17.86
C LEU A 171 25.80 31.52 18.66
N ASN A 172 25.78 32.09 19.86
CA ASN A 172 26.87 31.90 20.81
C ASN A 172 26.96 30.43 21.22
N ARG A 173 28.14 29.98 21.68
CA ARG A 173 28.24 28.65 22.26
C ARG A 173 27.32 28.56 23.49
N GLY A 174 26.63 27.45 23.64
CA GLY A 174 25.73 27.26 24.77
C GLY A 174 24.71 26.16 24.51
N SER A 175 23.91 25.86 25.53
CA SER A 175 22.74 25.00 25.42
C SER A 175 21.53 25.86 25.13
N TYR A 176 20.71 25.41 24.19
CA TYR A 176 19.51 26.09 23.74
C TYR A 176 18.33 25.12 23.72
N GLU A 177 17.13 25.67 23.89
CA GLU A 177 15.88 25.01 23.61
C GLU A 177 15.23 25.66 22.38
N LEU A 178 14.68 24.80 21.51
CA LEU A 178 13.85 25.21 20.39
C LEU A 178 12.40 24.92 20.75
N THR A 179 11.56 25.95 20.89
CA THR A 179 10.14 25.77 21.22
C THR A 179 9.22 26.43 20.20
N VAL A 180 8.01 25.89 20.02
CA VAL A 180 7.03 26.48 19.10
C VAL A 180 6.39 27.73 19.70
N ALA A 181 6.57 28.88 19.05
CA ALA A 181 5.95 30.15 19.44
C ALA A 181 4.56 30.32 18.82
N SER A 182 4.43 29.99 17.54
CA SER A 182 3.13 29.94 16.85
C SER A 182 3.16 28.96 15.68
N ASN A 183 2.08 28.20 15.52
CA ASN A 183 1.90 27.24 14.45
C ASN A 183 0.76 27.71 13.51
N ASN A 184 1.13 28.25 12.35
CA ASN A 184 0.21 28.70 11.31
C ASN A 184 0.39 27.84 10.04
N LEU A 185 0.55 26.52 10.20
CA LEU A 185 0.70 25.58 9.09
C LEU A 185 -0.62 25.28 8.35
N GLY A 186 -1.76 25.75 8.87
CA GLY A 186 -3.08 25.52 8.30
C GLY A 186 -3.64 24.14 8.65
N THR A 187 -4.61 23.69 7.84
CA THR A 187 -5.29 22.41 8.01
C THR A 187 -5.21 21.58 6.74
N ASP A 188 -5.41 20.26 6.86
CA ASP A 188 -5.69 19.40 5.72
C ASP A 188 -7.09 19.64 5.14
N LEU A 189 -7.49 18.82 4.15
CA LEU A 189 -8.79 18.89 3.48
C LEU A 189 -9.97 18.64 4.45
N TYR A 190 -9.73 17.94 5.57
CA TYR A 190 -10.74 17.58 6.57
C TYR A 190 -10.75 18.57 7.75
N GLY A 191 -9.95 19.64 7.69
CA GLY A 191 -9.86 20.64 8.75
C GLY A 191 -8.97 20.25 9.93
N ASN A 192 -8.14 19.22 9.80
CA ASN A 192 -7.19 18.81 10.84
C ASN A 192 -5.94 19.70 10.79
N ALA A 193 -5.54 20.27 11.92
CA ALA A 193 -4.35 21.14 11.98
C ALA A 193 -3.05 20.33 11.82
N TYR A 194 -2.13 20.84 10.99
CA TYR A 194 -0.79 20.27 10.84
C TYR A 194 0.03 20.40 12.12
N LEU A 195 0.73 19.32 12.48
CA LEU A 195 1.64 19.28 13.62
C LEU A 195 3.07 19.51 13.17
N VAL A 196 3.95 19.82 14.12
CA VAL A 196 5.37 20.08 13.86
C VAL A 196 6.20 18.97 14.49
N ASP A 197 7.00 18.30 13.69
CA ASP A 197 8.04 17.39 14.15
C ASP A 197 9.37 18.12 14.30
N GLY A 198 10.18 17.70 15.28
CA GLY A 198 11.53 18.23 15.51
C GLY A 198 11.61 19.55 16.28
N ALA A 199 10.50 20.01 16.85
CA ALA A 199 10.45 21.14 17.78
C ALA A 199 10.34 20.66 19.24
N ASP A 200 10.38 21.60 20.19
CA ASP A 200 10.35 21.36 21.64
C ASP A 200 11.49 20.44 22.10
N ILE A 201 12.70 20.70 21.57
CA ILE A 201 13.92 19.94 21.82
C ILE A 201 15.03 20.82 22.43
N GLY A 202 15.94 20.19 23.17
CA GLY A 202 17.21 20.79 23.59
C GLY A 202 18.35 20.48 22.62
N PHE A 203 19.25 21.44 22.39
CA PHE A 203 20.44 21.28 21.56
C PHE A 203 21.61 22.13 22.09
N SER A 204 22.83 21.91 21.58
CA SER A 204 24.02 22.65 21.98
C SER A 204 24.77 23.23 20.78
N ILE A 205 25.20 24.48 20.87
CA ILE A 205 26.01 25.16 19.85
C ILE A 205 27.48 25.12 20.24
N VAL A 206 28.32 24.68 19.29
CA VAL A 206 29.77 24.64 19.40
C VAL A 206 30.37 25.65 18.42
N GLY A 207 31.34 26.45 18.87
CA GLY A 207 31.96 27.50 18.05
C GLY A 207 32.65 26.94 16.80
N GLY A 208 32.40 27.56 15.65
CA GLY A 208 32.96 27.15 14.36
C GLY A 208 32.35 25.88 13.75
N GLN A 209 31.34 25.28 14.37
CA GLN A 209 30.60 24.12 13.85
C GLN A 209 29.16 24.48 13.47
N SER A 210 28.54 23.65 12.64
CA SER A 210 27.13 23.73 12.28
C SER A 210 26.33 22.63 12.99
N THR A 211 25.32 23.01 13.75
CA THR A 211 24.34 22.14 14.41
C THR A 211 23.08 22.11 13.57
N GLN A 212 22.59 20.92 13.23
CA GLN A 212 21.46 20.73 12.32
C GLN A 212 20.22 20.28 13.11
N VAL A 213 19.09 20.94 12.89
CA VAL A 213 17.78 20.52 13.39
C VAL A 213 16.84 20.39 12.20
N SER A 214 16.12 19.28 12.13
CA SER A 214 15.14 19.04 11.07
C SER A 214 13.73 19.25 11.61
N LEU A 215 12.93 20.01 10.87
CA LEU A 215 11.56 20.37 11.20
C LEU A 215 10.66 19.96 10.04
N SER A 216 9.53 19.31 10.34
CA SER A 216 8.58 18.96 9.29
C SER A 216 7.15 19.15 9.73
N ALA A 217 6.29 19.54 8.79
CA ALA A 217 4.85 19.50 8.97
C ALA A 217 4.39 18.03 8.89
N ARG A 218 3.95 17.47 10.02
CA ARG A 218 3.41 16.11 10.06
C ARG A 218 2.00 16.10 9.50
N ASN A 219 1.72 15.15 8.61
CA ASN A 219 0.36 14.91 8.12
C ASN A 219 -0.57 14.57 9.32
N PRO A 220 -1.66 15.34 9.55
CA PRO A 220 -2.49 15.16 10.74
C PRO A 220 -3.15 13.79 10.85
N THR A 221 -3.38 13.11 9.73
CA THR A 221 -4.09 11.83 9.67
C THR A 221 -3.16 10.63 9.52
N GLU A 222 -1.84 10.84 9.50
CA GLU A 222 -0.87 9.75 9.36
C GLU A 222 -0.48 9.16 10.72
N VAL A 223 -0.61 7.85 10.85
CA VAL A 223 -0.08 7.05 11.96
C VAL A 223 1.39 6.79 11.71
N THR A 224 2.25 7.19 12.65
CA THR A 224 3.70 7.10 12.52
C THR A 224 4.33 6.13 13.52
N ARG A 225 3.53 5.51 14.38
CA ARG A 225 3.99 4.63 15.46
C ARG A 225 3.22 3.32 15.51
N ASN A 226 3.90 2.32 16.06
CA ASN A 226 3.43 0.95 16.19
C ASN A 226 2.76 0.65 17.55
N ASP A 227 2.80 1.60 18.48
CA ASP A 227 2.36 1.43 19.86
C ASP A 227 1.01 2.12 20.16
N ASN A 228 0.51 1.89 21.37
CA ASN A 228 -0.88 2.18 21.77
C ASN A 228 -1.17 3.65 22.08
N GLN A 229 -0.16 4.45 22.44
CA GLN A 229 -0.38 5.79 23.03
C GLN A 229 0.68 6.82 22.65
N GLY A 230 0.29 8.09 22.80
CA GLY A 230 1.13 9.25 22.53
C GLY A 230 1.06 9.71 21.07
N PRO A 231 1.66 10.87 20.78
CA PRO A 231 1.53 11.51 19.46
C PRO A 231 1.98 10.60 18.31
N GLY A 232 1.08 10.36 17.36
CA GLY A 232 1.34 9.52 16.17
C GLY A 232 0.96 8.04 16.32
N SER A 233 0.46 7.61 17.49
CA SER A 233 -0.18 6.29 17.63
C SER A 233 -1.57 6.27 16.97
N LEU A 234 -2.04 5.10 16.53
CA LEU A 234 -3.35 4.96 15.88
C LEU A 234 -4.49 5.55 16.74
N ARG A 235 -4.49 5.24 18.04
CA ARG A 235 -5.49 5.77 19.00
C ARG A 235 -5.49 7.29 19.03
N GLU A 236 -4.31 7.88 19.19
CA GLU A 236 -4.18 9.33 19.31
C GLU A 236 -4.59 10.04 18.01
N VAL A 237 -4.24 9.47 16.85
CA VAL A 237 -4.66 9.98 15.55
C VAL A 237 -6.19 9.90 15.42
N ILE A 238 -6.80 8.75 15.72
CA ILE A 238 -8.27 8.58 15.71
C ILE A 238 -8.95 9.62 16.60
N ASP A 239 -8.46 9.84 17.82
CA ASP A 239 -9.07 10.78 18.77
C ASP A 239 -9.00 12.22 18.26
N ARG A 240 -7.86 12.62 17.69
CA ARG A 240 -7.57 14.00 17.28
C ARG A 240 -8.29 14.44 16.00
N VAL A 241 -8.41 13.57 15.00
CA VAL A 241 -8.88 13.97 13.67
C VAL A 241 -10.39 14.27 13.63
N ASN A 242 -10.83 15.11 12.71
CA ASN A 242 -12.24 15.43 12.49
C ASN A 242 -12.99 14.25 11.84
N ALA A 243 -14.31 14.23 11.97
CA ALA A 243 -15.15 13.27 11.25
C ALA A 243 -14.97 13.42 9.72
N GLY A 244 -15.06 12.30 9.00
CA GLY A 244 -14.81 12.22 7.55
C GLY A 244 -13.32 12.14 7.17
N SER A 245 -12.40 12.15 8.15
CA SER A 245 -10.96 12.06 7.87
C SER A 245 -10.54 10.68 7.38
N VAL A 246 -9.55 10.66 6.49
CA VAL A 246 -8.88 9.44 6.02
C VAL A 246 -7.54 9.28 6.74
N ILE A 247 -7.45 8.26 7.59
CA ILE A 247 -6.27 7.87 8.35
C ILE A 247 -5.43 6.92 7.52
N THR A 248 -4.13 7.21 7.43
CA THR A 248 -3.14 6.40 6.69
C THR A 248 -1.96 6.06 7.59
N PHE A 249 -1.03 5.24 7.13
CA PHE A 249 0.11 4.77 7.91
C PHE A 249 1.41 5.12 7.21
N ALA A 250 2.38 5.63 7.98
CA ALA A 250 3.72 5.86 7.48
C ALA A 250 4.36 4.53 7.02
N PRO A 251 5.23 4.51 5.99
CA PRO A 251 5.80 3.27 5.44
C PRO A 251 6.55 2.39 6.45
N SER A 252 7.02 2.95 7.56
CA SER A 252 7.68 2.21 8.64
C SER A 252 6.72 1.47 9.57
N VAL A 253 5.41 1.75 9.51
CA VAL A 253 4.38 1.15 10.36
C VAL A 253 3.84 -0.11 9.70
N THR A 254 4.33 -1.26 10.14
CA THR A 254 3.94 -2.58 9.61
C THR A 254 3.10 -3.39 10.59
N ARG A 255 3.11 -3.02 11.88
CA ARG A 255 2.27 -3.62 12.91
C ARG A 255 1.90 -2.58 13.95
N VAL A 256 0.61 -2.46 14.26
CA VAL A 256 0.12 -1.67 15.39
C VAL A 256 -0.42 -2.62 16.45
N THR A 257 0.10 -2.49 17.67
CA THR A 257 -0.34 -3.30 18.82
C THR A 257 -0.89 -2.38 19.90
N THR A 258 -2.19 -2.53 20.17
CA THR A 258 -2.86 -1.83 21.26
C THR A 258 -2.83 -2.66 22.54
N GLU A 259 -3.02 -1.99 23.68
CA GLU A 259 -3.13 -2.64 25.00
C GLU A 259 -4.57 -2.56 25.54
N THR A 260 -5.41 -1.75 24.91
CA THR A 260 -6.80 -1.49 25.29
C THR A 260 -7.64 -1.29 24.03
N ARG A 261 -8.97 -1.44 24.14
CA ARG A 261 -9.89 -1.18 23.03
C ARG A 261 -9.80 0.23 22.47
N ILE A 262 -9.95 0.39 21.16
CA ILE A 262 -10.16 1.69 20.49
C ILE A 262 -11.65 1.87 20.25
N SER A 263 -12.23 2.93 20.82
CA SER A 263 -13.63 3.28 20.60
C SER A 263 -13.75 4.35 19.53
N VAL A 264 -14.57 4.11 18.51
CA VAL A 264 -14.84 5.07 17.42
C VAL A 264 -16.31 5.46 17.45
N ALA A 265 -16.60 6.76 17.38
CA ALA A 265 -17.95 7.32 17.54
C ALA A 265 -18.26 8.40 16.50
N LYS A 266 -17.57 8.36 15.36
CA LYS A 266 -17.64 9.33 14.28
C LYS A 266 -17.31 8.66 12.95
N GLU A 267 -17.63 9.35 11.85
CA GLU A 267 -17.26 8.92 10.50
C GLU A 267 -15.74 8.97 10.32
N LEU A 268 -15.12 7.87 9.89
CA LEU A 268 -13.69 7.79 9.59
C LEU A 268 -13.39 6.73 8.53
N SER A 269 -12.33 6.93 7.76
CA SER A 269 -11.70 5.86 6.97
C SER A 269 -10.32 5.56 7.52
N ILE A 270 -9.97 4.28 7.67
CA ILE A 270 -8.64 3.80 8.06
C ILE A 270 -8.12 2.93 6.92
N VAL A 271 -7.15 3.46 6.18
CA VAL A 271 -6.63 2.86 4.95
C VAL A 271 -5.18 2.44 5.19
N GLY A 272 -4.94 1.13 5.19
CA GLY A 272 -3.61 0.57 5.30
C GLY A 272 -2.85 0.58 3.97
N PRO A 273 -1.55 0.25 4.00
CA PRO A 273 -0.74 0.06 2.79
C PRO A 273 -1.00 -1.29 2.07
N GLY A 274 -1.90 -2.13 2.58
CA GLY A 274 -2.24 -3.45 2.08
C GLY A 274 -2.23 -4.51 3.19
N PRO A 275 -3.07 -5.56 3.10
CA PRO A 275 -3.19 -6.59 4.14
C PRO A 275 -1.91 -7.39 4.39
N ALA A 276 -0.99 -7.47 3.42
CA ALA A 276 0.32 -8.08 3.58
C ALA A 276 1.35 -7.15 4.28
N GLN A 277 1.07 -5.85 4.37
CA GLN A 277 2.02 -4.83 4.83
C GLN A 277 1.69 -4.32 6.24
N LEU A 278 0.42 -4.28 6.63
CA LEU A 278 -0.02 -3.77 7.93
C LEU A 278 -0.90 -4.76 8.69
N THR A 279 -0.47 -5.15 9.89
CA THR A 279 -1.29 -5.89 10.85
C THR A 279 -1.70 -5.03 12.04
N LEU A 280 -2.98 -4.97 12.33
CA LEU A 280 -3.54 -4.44 13.57
C LEU A 280 -3.88 -5.58 14.52
N THR A 281 -3.56 -5.41 15.80
CA THR A 281 -3.77 -6.42 16.84
C THR A 281 -3.85 -5.77 18.21
N THR A 282 -4.19 -6.54 19.23
CA THR A 282 -4.22 -6.10 20.63
C THR A 282 -3.61 -7.18 21.52
N THR A 283 -2.88 -6.77 22.55
CA THR A 283 -2.43 -7.66 23.64
C THR A 283 -3.26 -7.47 24.91
N GLY A 284 -4.25 -6.58 24.88
CA GLY A 284 -5.23 -6.48 25.95
C GLY A 284 -6.20 -7.66 25.90
N ASP A 285 -6.71 -8.10 27.05
CA ASP A 285 -7.85 -9.02 27.17
C ASP A 285 -9.18 -8.28 26.86
N ASP A 286 -9.19 -7.51 25.77
CA ASP A 286 -10.32 -6.78 25.24
C ASP A 286 -10.16 -6.69 23.71
N ARG A 287 -11.28 -6.45 23.02
CA ARG A 287 -11.33 -6.29 21.57
C ARG A 287 -10.46 -5.14 21.07
N LEU A 288 -10.05 -5.20 19.80
CA LEU A 288 -9.33 -4.11 19.14
C LEU A 288 -10.21 -2.88 18.92
N PHE A 289 -11.32 -3.03 18.19
CA PHE A 289 -12.23 -1.92 17.88
C PHE A 289 -13.61 -2.06 18.52
N SER A 290 -14.15 -0.93 18.99
CA SER A 290 -15.56 -0.75 19.35
C SER A 290 -16.15 0.39 18.53
N PHE A 291 -17.02 0.08 17.58
CA PHE A 291 -17.76 1.08 16.82
C PHE A 291 -19.08 1.38 17.54
N LEU A 292 -19.19 2.59 18.06
CA LEU A 292 -20.36 3.07 18.80
C LEU A 292 -21.51 3.42 17.82
N PRO A 293 -22.76 3.64 18.29
CA PRO A 293 -23.90 3.82 17.39
C PRO A 293 -23.82 4.98 16.39
N GLN A 294 -22.96 5.97 16.63
CA GLN A 294 -22.73 7.12 15.75
C GLN A 294 -21.53 6.93 14.79
N ALA A 295 -20.89 5.76 14.84
CA ALA A 295 -19.76 5.45 13.99
C ALA A 295 -20.22 5.14 12.56
N ASP A 296 -19.42 5.60 11.59
CA ASP A 296 -19.48 5.17 10.19
C ASP A 296 -18.03 4.94 9.74
N VAL A 297 -17.55 3.70 9.89
CA VAL A 297 -16.12 3.38 9.76
C VAL A 297 -15.85 2.57 8.51
N HIS A 298 -15.01 3.10 7.63
CA HIS A 298 -14.45 2.35 6.50
C HIS A 298 -13.07 1.82 6.85
N LEU A 299 -12.85 0.51 6.76
CA LEU A 299 -11.54 -0.11 6.85
C LEU A 299 -11.13 -0.64 5.48
N GLU A 300 -9.94 -0.25 5.01
CA GLU A 300 -9.42 -0.66 3.70
C GLU A 300 -7.95 -1.08 3.80
N ASP A 301 -7.54 -2.06 2.98
CA ASP A 301 -6.15 -2.41 2.72
C ASP A 301 -5.31 -2.75 3.98
N LEU A 302 -5.86 -3.54 4.89
CA LEU A 302 -5.19 -3.89 6.15
C LEU A 302 -5.54 -5.30 6.64
N ARG A 303 -4.78 -5.78 7.61
CA ARG A 303 -5.02 -7.06 8.27
C ARG A 303 -5.33 -6.84 9.76
N ILE A 304 -6.32 -7.55 10.30
CA ILE A 304 -6.59 -7.64 11.73
C ILE A 304 -6.42 -9.09 12.16
N ALA A 305 -5.48 -9.36 13.07
CA ALA A 305 -5.15 -10.74 13.36
C ALA A 305 -4.62 -11.01 14.76
N ASP A 306 -4.68 -12.29 15.12
CA ASP A 306 -4.05 -12.90 16.28
C ASP A 306 -4.58 -12.31 17.60
N ILE A 307 -5.91 -12.12 17.66
CA ILE A 307 -6.59 -11.54 18.82
C ILE A 307 -7.45 -12.62 19.49
N ASP A 308 -7.06 -13.03 20.69
CA ASP A 308 -7.80 -13.97 21.53
C ASP A 308 -8.28 -13.24 22.80
N THR A 309 -9.59 -13.22 23.03
CA THR A 309 -10.18 -12.47 24.16
C THR A 309 -11.39 -13.20 24.74
N THR A 310 -11.71 -12.87 25.99
CA THR A 310 -13.00 -13.28 26.58
C THR A 310 -14.12 -12.27 26.31
N GLN A 311 -13.95 -11.37 25.34
CA GLN A 311 -14.91 -10.31 25.00
C GLN A 311 -15.57 -10.58 23.64
N SER A 312 -16.72 -9.95 23.42
CA SER A 312 -17.45 -10.09 22.15
C SER A 312 -16.77 -9.29 21.03
N GLY A 313 -16.61 -9.90 19.85
CA GLY A 313 -16.03 -9.29 18.65
C GLY A 313 -14.57 -8.91 18.80
N PRO A 314 -13.63 -9.87 18.90
CA PRO A 314 -12.22 -9.61 19.20
C PRO A 314 -11.55 -8.61 18.24
N ALA A 315 -11.82 -8.72 16.94
CA ALA A 315 -11.38 -7.74 15.96
C ALA A 315 -12.25 -6.48 16.02
N ILE A 316 -13.57 -6.66 15.87
CA ILE A 316 -14.54 -5.57 15.78
C ILE A 316 -15.80 -5.95 16.56
N HIS A 317 -16.19 -5.08 17.50
CA HIS A 317 -17.54 -5.06 18.03
C HIS A 317 -18.24 -3.80 17.52
N SER A 318 -19.35 -3.95 16.80
CA SER A 318 -20.03 -2.82 16.16
C SER A 318 -21.48 -2.69 16.59
N SER A 319 -21.83 -1.46 16.98
CA SER A 319 -23.19 -0.93 17.10
C SER A 319 -23.46 0.24 16.13
N GLY A 320 -22.44 0.66 15.38
CA GLY A 320 -22.54 1.65 14.31
C GLY A 320 -22.38 1.02 12.93
N ARG A 321 -22.34 1.86 11.89
CA ARG A 321 -22.05 1.43 10.52
C ARG A 321 -20.56 1.13 10.36
N PHE A 322 -20.27 0.13 9.56
CA PHE A 322 -18.92 -0.06 9.03
C PHE A 322 -18.96 -0.65 7.63
N SER A 323 -17.87 -0.43 6.89
CA SER A 323 -17.56 -1.16 5.68
C SER A 323 -16.12 -1.68 5.71
N LEU A 324 -15.92 -2.89 5.17
CA LEU A 324 -14.62 -3.52 5.02
C LEU A 324 -14.33 -3.74 3.54
N ARG A 325 -13.14 -3.36 3.09
CA ARG A 325 -12.69 -3.57 1.71
C ARG A 325 -11.24 -4.04 1.65
N ASN A 326 -10.97 -5.14 0.97
CA ASN A 326 -9.61 -5.70 0.89
C ASN A 326 -8.96 -5.88 2.28
N VAL A 327 -9.76 -6.34 3.24
CA VAL A 327 -9.32 -6.61 4.61
C VAL A 327 -9.11 -8.10 4.82
N VAL A 328 -8.05 -8.47 5.52
CA VAL A 328 -7.83 -9.84 6.00
C VAL A 328 -8.06 -9.90 7.51
N ILE A 329 -9.05 -10.67 7.95
CA ILE A 329 -9.36 -10.90 9.36
C ILE A 329 -9.10 -12.36 9.70
N GLU A 330 -8.06 -12.64 10.48
CA GLU A 330 -7.66 -14.03 10.71
C GLU A 330 -7.09 -14.36 12.08
N ASN A 331 -7.21 -15.63 12.46
CA ASN A 331 -6.74 -16.16 13.74
C ASN A 331 -7.25 -15.35 14.95
N ASN A 332 -8.49 -14.84 14.87
CA ASN A 332 -9.14 -14.19 16.01
C ASN A 332 -10.02 -15.21 16.72
N ALA A 333 -10.06 -15.15 18.05
CA ALA A 333 -10.83 -16.07 18.88
C ALA A 333 -11.61 -15.34 19.97
N SER A 334 -12.85 -15.78 20.21
CA SER A 334 -13.67 -15.33 21.32
C SER A 334 -14.19 -16.50 22.14
N SER A 335 -14.04 -16.42 23.46
CA SER A 335 -14.71 -17.31 24.40
C SER A 335 -15.96 -16.68 25.03
N PHE A 336 -16.48 -15.58 24.48
CA PHE A 336 -17.69 -14.90 24.96
C PHE A 336 -18.95 -15.46 24.30
N ASN A 337 -20.11 -15.38 24.99
CA ASN A 337 -21.40 -15.85 24.46
C ASN A 337 -22.51 -14.81 24.75
N PRO A 338 -23.18 -14.24 23.73
CA PRO A 338 -23.00 -14.47 22.28
C PRO A 338 -21.84 -13.66 21.67
N SER A 339 -21.06 -14.27 20.77
CA SER A 339 -20.01 -13.56 20.03
C SER A 339 -19.61 -14.26 18.74
N GLY A 340 -19.31 -13.47 17.72
CA GLY A 340 -18.55 -13.94 16.58
C GLY A 340 -17.07 -14.06 16.95
N GLY A 341 -16.36 -15.00 16.35
CA GLY A 341 -14.93 -15.22 16.65
C GLY A 341 -14.01 -14.09 16.19
N ALA A 342 -14.47 -13.22 15.29
CA ALA A 342 -13.77 -11.99 14.92
C ALA A 342 -14.65 -10.75 15.06
N ILE A 343 -15.85 -10.78 14.48
CA ILE A 343 -16.77 -9.64 14.45
C ILE A 343 -18.06 -9.98 15.18
N SER A 344 -18.49 -9.09 16.07
CA SER A 344 -19.84 -9.10 16.63
C SER A 344 -20.56 -7.82 16.26
N ILE A 345 -21.70 -7.97 15.59
CA ILE A 345 -22.59 -6.88 15.20
C ILE A 345 -23.79 -6.93 16.14
N ILE A 346 -23.92 -5.91 16.99
CA ILE A 346 -24.95 -5.84 18.03
C ILE A 346 -25.60 -4.46 18.02
N ASP A 347 -26.92 -4.43 17.91
CA ASP A 347 -27.72 -3.18 17.86
C ASP A 347 -27.23 -2.20 16.76
N ALA A 348 -26.72 -2.72 15.64
CA ALA A 348 -26.17 -1.89 14.58
C ALA A 348 -27.25 -1.07 13.87
N THR A 349 -26.87 0.12 13.41
CA THR A 349 -27.77 1.00 12.67
C THR A 349 -27.32 1.10 11.21
N GLY A 350 -28.26 0.97 10.26
CA GLY A 350 -27.97 1.08 8.82
C GLY A 350 -27.28 -0.14 8.21
N GLU A 351 -27.07 -0.11 6.90
CA GLU A 351 -26.44 -1.20 6.13
C GLU A 351 -24.95 -1.33 6.43
N LEU A 352 -24.49 -2.58 6.54
CA LEU A 352 -23.11 -3.00 6.79
C LEU A 352 -22.58 -3.74 5.56
N LEU A 353 -21.40 -3.37 5.08
CA LEU A 353 -20.83 -3.92 3.84
C LEU A 353 -19.47 -4.58 4.09
N ILE A 354 -19.31 -5.80 3.61
CA ILE A 354 -18.02 -6.50 3.58
C ILE A 354 -17.75 -6.88 2.13
N GLU A 355 -16.72 -6.30 1.53
CA GLU A 355 -16.35 -6.58 0.15
C GLU A 355 -14.88 -6.93 -0.01
N ASP A 356 -14.58 -7.78 -1.00
CA ASP A 356 -13.21 -8.11 -1.41
C ASP A 356 -12.33 -8.58 -0.23
N SER A 357 -12.91 -9.20 0.80
CA SER A 357 -12.27 -9.44 2.09
C SER A 357 -12.15 -10.94 2.40
N THR A 358 -11.22 -11.29 3.30
CA THR A 358 -10.97 -12.69 3.69
C THR A 358 -11.06 -12.86 5.20
N PHE A 359 -11.85 -13.84 5.63
CA PHE A 359 -12.00 -14.28 7.00
C PHE A 359 -11.45 -15.70 7.14
N ARG A 360 -10.32 -15.85 7.82
CA ARG A 360 -9.64 -17.14 7.88
C ARG A 360 -9.32 -17.58 9.30
N ASN A 361 -9.61 -18.84 9.64
CA ASN A 361 -9.25 -19.44 10.92
C ASN A 361 -9.71 -18.62 12.14
N ASN A 362 -10.87 -17.96 12.05
CA ASN A 362 -11.47 -17.31 13.21
C ASN A 362 -12.31 -18.31 13.99
N SER A 363 -12.34 -18.17 15.32
CA SER A 363 -12.91 -19.17 16.23
C SER A 363 -13.88 -18.55 17.24
N SER A 364 -15.09 -19.10 17.35
CA SER A 364 -16.00 -18.84 18.47
C SER A 364 -16.04 -20.07 19.37
N ASP A 365 -15.29 -20.03 20.47
CA ASP A 365 -15.06 -21.18 21.34
C ASP A 365 -16.22 -21.43 22.33
N ALA A 366 -17.13 -20.47 22.48
CA ALA A 366 -18.26 -20.57 23.41
C ALA A 366 -19.63 -20.27 22.77
N SER A 367 -19.67 -19.96 21.48
CA SER A 367 -20.86 -19.40 20.83
C SER A 367 -20.95 -19.76 19.34
N GLU A 368 -21.68 -18.93 18.59
CA GLU A 368 -22.03 -19.10 17.19
C GLU A 368 -21.25 -18.09 16.33
N GLY A 369 -21.12 -18.36 15.03
CA GLY A 369 -20.45 -17.43 14.10
C GLY A 369 -18.94 -17.45 14.27
N GLY A 370 -18.25 -18.46 13.74
CA GLY A 370 -16.80 -18.58 13.94
C GLY A 370 -16.00 -17.37 13.46
N ALA A 371 -16.47 -16.66 12.43
CA ALA A 371 -15.98 -15.34 12.06
C ALA A 371 -16.92 -14.22 12.52
N ILE A 372 -18.20 -14.29 12.14
CA ILE A 372 -19.15 -13.18 12.29
C ILE A 372 -20.39 -13.65 13.03
N TYR A 373 -20.76 -12.91 14.07
CA TYR A 373 -22.09 -12.96 14.67
C TYR A 373 -22.84 -11.68 14.33
N ASN A 374 -24.00 -11.84 13.70
CA ASN A 374 -24.88 -10.77 13.29
C ASN A 374 -26.21 -10.87 14.04
N ASP A 375 -26.45 -9.96 14.99
CA ASP A 375 -27.63 -10.03 15.84
C ASP A 375 -28.93 -9.65 15.13
N ARG A 376 -30.04 -9.79 15.87
CA ARG A 376 -31.39 -9.54 15.38
C ARG A 376 -31.73 -8.06 15.40
N HIS A 377 -31.41 -7.34 14.33
CA HIS A 377 -31.86 -5.95 14.13
C HIS A 377 -32.22 -5.65 12.68
N ASP A 378 -32.78 -4.46 12.44
CA ASP A 378 -33.29 -4.01 11.14
C ASP A 378 -32.19 -3.57 10.14
N HIS A 379 -30.94 -3.93 10.40
CA HIS A 379 -29.85 -3.77 9.43
C HIS A 379 -29.70 -4.98 8.52
N ALA A 380 -29.13 -4.74 7.35
CA ALA A 380 -28.65 -5.78 6.44
C ALA A 380 -27.13 -5.87 6.54
N LEU A 381 -26.62 -7.10 6.67
CA LEU A 381 -25.23 -7.43 6.42
C LEU A 381 -25.10 -7.91 4.97
N VAL A 382 -24.38 -7.15 4.16
CA VAL A 382 -24.11 -7.45 2.76
C VAL A 382 -22.67 -7.90 2.61
N ILE A 383 -22.47 -9.08 2.03
CA ILE A 383 -21.17 -9.70 1.80
C ILE A 383 -20.98 -9.91 0.30
N GLN A 384 -19.92 -9.34 -0.26
CA GLN A 384 -19.62 -9.42 -1.68
C GLN A 384 -18.17 -9.84 -1.92
N ARG A 385 -17.91 -10.70 -2.92
CA ARG A 385 -16.54 -11.01 -3.39
C ARG A 385 -15.59 -11.40 -2.26
N SER A 386 -16.08 -12.15 -1.28
CA SER A 386 -15.37 -12.42 -0.02
C SER A 386 -15.19 -13.91 0.25
N ARG A 387 -14.18 -14.25 1.05
CA ARG A 387 -13.80 -15.62 1.38
C ARG A 387 -13.90 -15.87 2.88
N PHE A 388 -14.48 -17.01 3.26
CA PHE A 388 -14.57 -17.52 4.63
C PHE A 388 -13.95 -18.92 4.67
N GLU A 389 -12.77 -19.04 5.25
CA GLU A 389 -11.92 -20.22 5.14
C GLU A 389 -11.55 -20.77 6.53
N GLY A 390 -11.86 -22.03 6.81
CA GLY A 390 -11.40 -22.70 8.03
C GLY A 390 -11.89 -22.05 9.33
N ASN A 391 -13.02 -21.32 9.31
CA ASN A 391 -13.58 -20.73 10.52
C ASN A 391 -14.33 -21.80 11.34
N TYR A 392 -14.34 -21.63 12.65
CA TYR A 392 -14.85 -22.64 13.58
C TYR A 392 -15.80 -22.04 14.63
N ALA A 393 -16.90 -22.73 14.93
CA ALA A 393 -17.79 -22.41 16.04
C ALA A 393 -18.17 -23.66 16.85
N THR A 394 -18.13 -23.57 18.18
CA THR A 394 -18.61 -24.65 19.07
C THR A 394 -20.13 -24.80 19.10
N GLN A 395 -20.88 -23.83 18.57
CA GLN A 395 -22.30 -23.99 18.31
C GLN A 395 -22.54 -24.05 16.81
N SER A 396 -23.07 -22.99 16.22
CA SER A 396 -23.58 -23.00 14.85
C SER A 396 -23.04 -21.85 14.02
N GLY A 397 -23.11 -21.98 12.70
CA GLY A 397 -22.56 -20.98 11.79
C GLY A 397 -21.05 -20.95 11.88
N GLY A 398 -20.37 -21.99 11.37
CA GLY A 398 -18.92 -22.11 11.51
C GLY A 398 -18.15 -20.92 10.95
N ALA A 399 -18.71 -20.22 9.94
CA ALA A 399 -18.28 -18.89 9.55
C ALA A 399 -19.19 -17.78 10.10
N ILE A 400 -20.50 -17.86 9.82
CA ILE A 400 -21.45 -16.79 10.09
C ILE A 400 -22.67 -17.34 10.82
N SER A 401 -23.04 -16.71 11.94
CA SER A 401 -24.37 -16.83 12.53
C SER A 401 -25.09 -15.49 12.38
N SER A 402 -26.26 -15.50 11.74
CA SER A 402 -27.05 -14.29 11.51
C SER A 402 -28.50 -14.46 11.95
N ASP A 403 -28.92 -13.63 12.88
CA ASP A 403 -30.34 -13.49 13.24
C ASP A 403 -31.02 -12.31 12.52
N GLY A 404 -30.23 -11.37 11.98
CA GLY A 404 -30.66 -10.28 11.09
C GLY A 404 -30.63 -10.67 9.60
N ALA A 405 -30.82 -9.68 8.72
CA ALA A 405 -30.83 -9.89 7.26
C ALA A 405 -29.40 -10.11 6.76
N LEU A 406 -29.24 -11.14 5.92
CA LEU A 406 -27.95 -11.53 5.37
C LEU A 406 -28.06 -11.71 3.86
N GLU A 407 -27.31 -10.90 3.12
CA GLU A 407 -27.14 -11.04 1.68
C GLU A 407 -25.68 -11.39 1.37
N VAL A 408 -25.50 -12.48 0.64
CA VAL A 408 -24.19 -12.99 0.26
C VAL A 408 -24.15 -13.21 -1.24
N GLU A 409 -23.20 -12.57 -1.89
CA GLU A 409 -23.05 -12.56 -3.33
C GLU A 409 -21.58 -12.73 -3.71
N ASP A 410 -21.30 -13.58 -4.71
CA ASP A 410 -19.92 -13.85 -5.17
C ASP A 410 -18.99 -14.24 -4.01
N ALA A 411 -19.37 -15.22 -3.18
CA ALA A 411 -18.56 -15.62 -2.02
C ALA A 411 -18.03 -17.06 -2.12
N ILE A 412 -17.03 -17.36 -1.30
CA ILE A 412 -16.52 -18.71 -1.08
C ILE A 412 -16.55 -19.01 0.42
N PHE A 413 -17.22 -20.08 0.80
CA PHE A 413 -17.16 -20.67 2.14
C PHE A 413 -16.47 -22.02 2.02
N ASP A 414 -15.26 -22.09 2.56
CA ASP A 414 -14.39 -23.25 2.44
C ASP A 414 -13.99 -23.81 3.82
N ASP A 415 -14.11 -25.12 3.99
CA ASP A 415 -13.63 -25.86 5.16
C ASP A 415 -14.08 -25.26 6.51
N ASN A 416 -15.25 -24.59 6.57
CA ASN A 416 -15.78 -24.06 7.83
C ASN A 416 -16.47 -25.16 8.63
N TYR A 417 -16.36 -25.07 9.96
CA TYR A 417 -16.80 -26.12 10.88
C TYR A 417 -17.71 -25.58 11.98
N ALA A 418 -18.82 -26.28 12.22
CA ALA A 418 -19.69 -26.06 13.37
C ALA A 418 -19.99 -27.37 14.11
N GLU A 419 -19.94 -27.37 15.44
CA GLU A 419 -20.33 -28.56 16.22
C GLU A 419 -21.84 -28.82 16.21
N TRP A 420 -22.66 -27.83 15.83
CA TRP A 420 -24.11 -27.99 15.73
C TRP A 420 -24.57 -27.88 14.29
N SER A 421 -25.04 -26.71 13.85
CA SER A 421 -25.71 -26.57 12.55
C SER A 421 -25.12 -25.47 11.71
N GLY A 422 -25.22 -25.59 10.38
CA GLY A 422 -24.71 -24.60 9.46
C GLY A 422 -23.19 -24.51 9.52
N GLY A 423 -22.49 -25.50 8.95
CA GLY A 423 -21.03 -25.56 9.00
C GLY A 423 -20.37 -24.29 8.45
N ALA A 424 -21.01 -23.62 7.50
CA ALA A 424 -20.67 -22.26 7.09
C ALA A 424 -21.62 -21.22 7.72
N ILE A 425 -22.92 -21.30 7.41
CA ILE A 425 -23.89 -20.26 7.76
C ILE A 425 -25.03 -20.85 8.58
N ARG A 426 -25.36 -20.21 9.70
CA ARG A 426 -26.65 -20.36 10.36
C ARG A 426 -27.46 -19.07 10.26
N ALA A 427 -28.71 -19.19 9.84
CA ALA A 427 -29.69 -18.11 9.78
C ALA A 427 -30.95 -18.50 10.57
N SER A 428 -31.06 -18.17 11.85
CA SER A 428 -31.84 -18.97 12.81
C SER A 428 -33.13 -18.41 13.34
N PHE A 429 -33.43 -17.13 13.13
CA PHE A 429 -34.53 -16.53 13.87
C PHE A 429 -35.90 -16.81 13.21
N VAL A 430 -36.59 -17.83 13.75
CA VAL A 430 -37.91 -18.40 13.34
C VAL A 430 -39.04 -17.35 13.17
N ASN A 431 -38.96 -16.20 13.87
CA ASN A 431 -39.94 -15.10 13.78
C ASN A 431 -39.37 -13.83 13.13
N SER A 432 -38.40 -14.01 12.22
CA SER A 432 -37.75 -12.89 11.56
C SER A 432 -38.44 -12.50 10.26
N PRO A 433 -38.68 -11.19 10.02
CA PRO A 433 -38.97 -10.70 8.68
C PRO A 433 -37.71 -10.65 7.81
N HIS A 434 -36.52 -10.86 8.40
CA HIS A 434 -35.24 -10.70 7.74
C HIS A 434 -34.91 -11.91 6.83
N PRO A 435 -34.57 -11.69 5.54
CA PRO A 435 -34.27 -12.77 4.61
C PRO A 435 -32.80 -13.21 4.65
N LEU A 436 -32.58 -14.45 4.19
CA LEU A 436 -31.27 -14.96 3.76
C LEU A 436 -31.25 -15.02 2.23
N VAL A 437 -30.28 -14.33 1.62
CA VAL A 437 -30.12 -14.30 0.17
C VAL A 437 -28.72 -14.75 -0.19
N LEU A 438 -28.62 -15.82 -0.99
CA LEU A 438 -27.35 -16.41 -1.44
C LEU A 438 -27.30 -16.41 -2.96
N ARG A 439 -26.32 -15.72 -3.54
CA ARG A 439 -26.10 -15.64 -4.99
C ARG A 439 -24.68 -15.95 -5.37
N ARG A 440 -24.49 -16.66 -6.49
CA ARG A 440 -23.17 -16.86 -7.13
C ARG A 440 -22.07 -17.29 -6.16
N THR A 441 -22.43 -18.14 -5.19
CA THR A 441 -21.59 -18.51 -4.05
C THR A 441 -21.18 -19.98 -4.13
N LEU A 442 -19.98 -20.30 -3.67
CA LEU A 442 -19.49 -21.66 -3.49
C LEU A 442 -19.43 -22.02 -2.00
N PHE A 443 -20.12 -23.09 -1.61
CA PHE A 443 -19.96 -23.76 -0.33
C PHE A 443 -19.21 -25.07 -0.55
N HIS A 444 -17.96 -25.13 -0.11
CA HIS A 444 -16.99 -26.19 -0.34
C HIS A 444 -16.54 -26.80 0.99
N ASN A 445 -16.69 -28.12 1.16
CA ASN A 445 -16.20 -28.90 2.30
C ASN A 445 -16.59 -28.39 3.70
N ASN A 446 -17.68 -27.63 3.83
CA ASN A 446 -18.13 -27.18 5.13
C ASN A 446 -18.76 -28.35 5.91
N THR A 447 -18.54 -28.38 7.21
CA THR A 447 -18.95 -29.48 8.08
C THR A 447 -19.75 -28.99 9.28
N ALA A 448 -20.88 -29.66 9.54
CA ALA A 448 -21.68 -29.51 10.75
C ALA A 448 -21.85 -30.89 11.43
N GLU A 449 -21.73 -31.02 12.75
CA GLU A 449 -21.97 -32.33 13.38
C GLU A 449 -23.46 -32.71 13.43
N THR A 450 -24.39 -31.75 13.28
CA THR A 450 -25.83 -32.04 13.30
C THR A 450 -26.51 -31.78 11.96
N SER A 451 -26.86 -30.54 11.61
CA SER A 451 -27.71 -30.25 10.46
C SER A 451 -27.15 -29.16 9.55
N GLY A 452 -27.33 -29.30 8.24
CA GLY A 452 -26.93 -28.26 7.29
C GLY A 452 -25.42 -28.14 7.20
N GLY A 453 -24.75 -29.09 6.54
CA GLY A 453 -23.29 -29.13 6.50
C GLY A 453 -22.66 -27.84 5.98
N ALA A 454 -23.34 -27.14 5.07
CA ALA A 454 -23.03 -25.76 4.73
C ALA A 454 -23.97 -24.76 5.42
N VAL A 455 -25.27 -24.88 5.17
CA VAL A 455 -26.25 -23.84 5.54
C VAL A 455 -27.39 -24.44 6.35
N SER A 456 -27.73 -23.81 7.46
CA SER A 456 -28.93 -24.08 8.25
C SER A 456 -29.76 -22.81 8.35
N SER A 457 -31.00 -22.81 7.83
CA SER A 457 -31.86 -21.62 7.78
C SER A 457 -33.24 -21.86 8.42
N ALA A 458 -33.73 -20.84 9.12
CA ALA A 458 -35.09 -20.67 9.62
C ALA A 458 -35.68 -19.32 9.16
N GLN A 459 -35.07 -18.70 8.14
CA GLN A 459 -35.46 -17.42 7.55
C GLN A 459 -36.01 -17.63 6.13
N LEU A 460 -36.75 -16.64 5.61
CA LEU A 460 -37.14 -16.62 4.19
C LEU A 460 -35.88 -16.66 3.35
N THR A 461 -35.69 -17.72 2.55
CA THR A 461 -34.43 -18.00 1.89
C THR A 461 -34.55 -17.98 0.36
N THR A 462 -33.64 -17.26 -0.29
CA THR A 462 -33.44 -17.30 -1.75
C THR A 462 -32.02 -17.78 -2.05
N VAL A 463 -31.90 -18.79 -2.91
CA VAL A 463 -30.61 -19.35 -3.32
C VAL A 463 -30.55 -19.45 -4.84
N GLU A 464 -29.63 -18.72 -5.47
CA GLU A 464 -29.55 -18.57 -6.93
C GLU A 464 -28.10 -18.74 -7.41
N ASN A 465 -27.85 -19.60 -8.40
CA ASN A 465 -26.50 -19.81 -8.93
C ASN A 465 -25.47 -20.22 -7.89
N VAL A 466 -25.88 -21.04 -6.91
CA VAL A 466 -25.01 -21.49 -5.81
C VAL A 466 -24.59 -22.94 -6.02
N SER A 467 -23.32 -23.22 -5.76
CA SER A 467 -22.77 -24.58 -5.72
C SER A 467 -22.49 -25.02 -4.28
N PHE A 468 -23.05 -26.16 -3.88
CA PHE A 468 -22.75 -26.88 -2.65
C PHE A 468 -21.98 -28.15 -2.98
N VAL A 469 -20.68 -28.18 -2.66
CA VAL A 469 -19.76 -29.24 -3.04
C VAL A 469 -19.08 -29.83 -1.81
N GLY A 470 -19.22 -31.14 -1.61
CA GLY A 470 -18.47 -31.86 -0.57
C GLY A 470 -18.84 -31.51 0.88
N ASN A 471 -19.97 -30.84 1.12
CA ASN A 471 -20.37 -30.46 2.47
C ASN A 471 -20.91 -31.67 3.24
N ARG A 472 -20.74 -31.66 4.57
CA ARG A 472 -21.06 -32.78 5.43
C ARG A 472 -21.86 -32.36 6.65
N ALA A 473 -22.97 -33.04 6.91
CA ALA A 473 -23.68 -33.00 8.18
C ALA A 473 -23.55 -34.35 8.90
N GLY A 474 -23.50 -34.38 10.22
CA GLY A 474 -23.52 -35.64 10.97
C GLY A 474 -24.91 -36.27 11.06
N ALA A 475 -25.99 -35.47 11.04
CA ALA A 475 -27.36 -35.98 11.11
C ALA A 475 -28.14 -35.75 9.81
N GLN A 476 -28.34 -34.51 9.37
CA GLN A 476 -29.26 -34.25 8.26
C GLN A 476 -28.93 -33.02 7.40
N GLY A 477 -29.30 -33.06 6.12
CA GLY A 477 -29.10 -31.92 5.21
C GLY A 477 -27.62 -31.68 4.96
N GLY A 478 -26.98 -32.61 4.24
CA GLY A 478 -25.52 -32.60 4.08
C GLY A 478 -24.98 -31.29 3.49
N ALA A 479 -25.76 -30.60 2.66
CA ALA A 479 -25.49 -29.22 2.28
C ALA A 479 -26.41 -28.23 2.99
N TYR A 480 -27.72 -28.40 2.84
CA TYR A 480 -28.71 -27.39 3.23
C TYR A 480 -29.78 -27.99 4.16
N TYR A 481 -30.02 -27.32 5.28
CA TYR A 481 -31.10 -27.63 6.21
C TYR A 481 -32.05 -26.45 6.35
N GLN A 482 -33.34 -26.67 6.12
CA GLN A 482 -34.40 -25.70 6.37
C GLN A 482 -35.22 -26.12 7.58
N PHE A 483 -35.24 -25.26 8.59
CA PHE A 483 -35.99 -25.46 9.83
C PHE A 483 -37.37 -24.79 9.81
N ASP A 484 -37.49 -23.59 9.24
CA ASP A 484 -38.74 -22.81 9.14
C ASP A 484 -38.68 -21.87 7.92
N LYS A 485 -39.80 -21.20 7.64
CA LYS A 485 -40.05 -20.25 6.53
C LYS A 485 -39.90 -20.88 5.16
N ASN A 486 -40.23 -20.12 4.12
CA ASN A 486 -40.14 -20.59 2.76
C ASN A 486 -38.71 -20.47 2.22
N ALA A 487 -38.31 -21.44 1.39
CA ALA A 487 -37.06 -21.41 0.66
C ALA A 487 -37.30 -21.65 -0.84
N THR A 488 -36.62 -20.87 -1.67
CA THR A 488 -36.60 -21.07 -3.13
C THR A 488 -35.15 -21.22 -3.59
N LEU A 489 -34.84 -22.37 -4.14
CA LEU A 489 -33.53 -22.72 -4.69
C LEU A 489 -33.68 -22.86 -6.21
N VAL A 490 -32.99 -22.04 -6.98
CA VAL A 490 -33.00 -22.15 -8.45
C VAL A 490 -31.60 -22.08 -9.03
N HIS A 491 -31.37 -22.85 -10.10
CA HIS A 491 -30.06 -22.91 -10.75
C HIS A 491 -28.93 -23.22 -9.76
N THR A 492 -29.15 -24.21 -8.89
CA THR A 492 -28.17 -24.63 -7.89
C THR A 492 -27.53 -25.96 -8.25
N THR A 493 -26.30 -26.18 -7.78
CA THR A 493 -25.57 -27.43 -7.98
C THR A 493 -25.22 -28.05 -6.64
N PHE A 494 -25.67 -29.28 -6.37
CA PHE A 494 -25.31 -30.07 -5.20
C PHE A 494 -24.44 -31.25 -5.65
N LEU A 495 -23.17 -31.27 -5.26
CA LEU A 495 -22.20 -32.28 -5.66
C LEU A 495 -21.55 -32.95 -4.45
N ASN A 496 -21.74 -34.26 -4.29
CA ASN A 496 -21.05 -35.09 -3.29
C ASN A 496 -21.20 -34.61 -1.83
N ASN A 497 -22.37 -34.08 -1.45
CA ASN A 497 -22.66 -33.76 -0.06
C ASN A 497 -23.15 -35.02 0.69
N SER A 498 -22.98 -35.05 2.02
CA SER A 498 -23.26 -36.24 2.83
C SER A 498 -23.88 -35.93 4.18
N ALA A 499 -24.80 -36.78 4.63
CA ALA A 499 -25.43 -36.80 5.94
C ALA A 499 -25.94 -38.21 6.27
N ASP A 500 -26.50 -38.42 7.47
CA ASP A 500 -27.24 -39.65 7.76
C ASP A 500 -28.60 -39.66 7.03
N THR A 501 -29.27 -38.50 6.90
CA THR A 501 -30.50 -38.32 6.10
C THR A 501 -30.49 -37.03 5.28
N GLY A 502 -31.04 -37.08 4.06
CA GLY A 502 -31.10 -35.92 3.17
C GLY A 502 -29.71 -35.39 2.82
N ASN A 503 -28.95 -36.17 2.03
CA ASN A 503 -27.54 -35.86 1.76
C ASN A 503 -27.32 -34.50 1.09
N ALA A 504 -28.27 -34.04 0.28
CA ALA A 504 -28.22 -32.69 -0.25
C ALA A 504 -29.04 -31.74 0.64
N ILE A 505 -30.35 -31.99 0.72
CA ILE A 505 -31.32 -31.05 1.30
C ILE A 505 -32.19 -31.78 2.31
N THR A 506 -32.33 -31.18 3.49
CA THR A 506 -33.37 -31.54 4.44
C THR A 506 -34.24 -30.33 4.73
N SER A 507 -35.55 -30.51 4.77
CA SER A 507 -36.51 -29.48 5.16
C SER A 507 -37.48 -29.99 6.23
N PHE A 508 -38.03 -29.10 7.04
CA PHE A 508 -39.06 -29.47 8.00
C PHE A 508 -40.36 -29.94 7.30
N CYS A 509 -40.64 -29.41 6.10
CA CYS A 509 -41.73 -29.79 5.22
C CYS A 509 -43.11 -29.81 5.90
N ASP A 510 -43.55 -28.68 6.43
CA ASP A 510 -44.93 -28.48 6.87
C ASP A 510 -45.62 -27.36 6.07
N ALA A 511 -46.84 -26.97 6.47
CA ALA A 511 -47.62 -25.97 5.75
C ALA A 511 -46.98 -24.57 5.75
N ASP A 512 -46.11 -24.28 6.73
CA ASP A 512 -45.47 -22.97 6.91
C ASP A 512 -43.98 -22.97 6.49
N THR A 513 -43.42 -24.17 6.27
CA THR A 513 -42.02 -24.42 5.87
C THR A 513 -41.98 -25.11 4.51
N THR A 514 -42.19 -24.34 3.43
CA THR A 514 -42.14 -24.88 2.06
C THR A 514 -40.75 -24.72 1.43
N LEU A 515 -40.32 -25.70 0.65
CA LEU A 515 -39.11 -25.62 -0.17
C LEU A 515 -39.46 -25.86 -1.63
N THR A 516 -38.98 -24.98 -2.51
CA THR A 516 -39.06 -25.19 -3.95
C THR A 516 -37.68 -25.29 -4.58
N LEU A 517 -37.54 -26.21 -5.56
CA LEU A 517 -36.30 -26.46 -6.28
C LEU A 517 -36.55 -26.41 -7.79
N GLY A 518 -35.80 -25.60 -8.54
CA GLY A 518 -35.98 -25.48 -9.99
C GLY A 518 -34.68 -25.35 -10.77
N SER A 519 -34.61 -25.98 -11.93
CA SER A 519 -33.46 -25.90 -12.83
C SER A 519 -32.13 -26.21 -12.13
N SER A 520 -32.11 -27.16 -11.19
CA SER A 520 -30.94 -27.50 -10.37
C SER A 520 -30.37 -28.88 -10.66
N ILE A 521 -29.08 -29.08 -10.35
CA ILE A 521 -28.37 -30.36 -10.50
C ILE A 521 -28.04 -30.94 -9.13
N ILE A 522 -28.39 -32.20 -8.88
CA ILE A 522 -28.08 -32.94 -7.65
C ILE A 522 -27.40 -34.27 -8.01
N VAL A 523 -26.11 -34.39 -7.70
CA VAL A 523 -25.28 -35.54 -8.11
C VAL A 523 -24.34 -35.97 -6.99
N GLY A 524 -24.19 -37.27 -6.79
CA GLY A 524 -23.34 -37.83 -5.73
C GLY A 524 -23.92 -37.70 -4.32
N ASN A 525 -25.21 -37.33 -4.20
CA ASN A 525 -25.92 -37.21 -2.93
C ASN A 525 -26.95 -38.35 -2.81
N ALA A 526 -26.56 -39.52 -2.32
CA ALA A 526 -27.49 -40.65 -2.14
C ALA A 526 -28.65 -40.25 -1.20
N ASN A 527 -29.90 -40.64 -1.46
CA ASN A 527 -31.05 -40.14 -0.66
C ASN A 527 -31.01 -38.61 -0.54
N ALA A 528 -31.06 -37.92 -1.69
CA ALA A 528 -30.80 -36.50 -1.80
C ALA A 528 -31.65 -35.65 -0.83
N PHE A 529 -32.88 -36.09 -0.55
CA PHE A 529 -33.86 -35.33 0.20
C PHE A 529 -34.31 -36.00 1.50
N HIS A 530 -34.67 -35.18 2.47
CA HIS A 530 -35.43 -35.62 3.65
C HIS A 530 -36.43 -34.54 4.08
N CYS A 531 -37.61 -34.99 4.51
CA CYS A 531 -38.64 -34.14 5.12
C CYS A 531 -38.87 -34.59 6.56
N VAL A 532 -38.65 -33.69 7.52
CA VAL A 532 -38.71 -34.03 8.96
C VAL A 532 -40.14 -34.33 9.41
N SER A 533 -41.12 -33.48 9.07
CA SER A 533 -42.51 -33.67 9.50
C SER A 533 -43.32 -34.56 8.55
N SER A 534 -42.92 -34.64 7.28
CA SER A 534 -43.61 -35.36 6.18
C SER A 534 -45.08 -34.93 5.95
N THR A 535 -45.48 -33.74 6.40
CA THR A 535 -46.84 -33.20 6.19
C THR A 535 -46.99 -32.39 4.90
N ALA A 536 -45.86 -31.94 4.35
CA ALA A 536 -45.69 -31.40 3.01
C ALA A 536 -44.49 -32.07 2.32
N THR A 537 -44.22 -31.67 1.08
CA THR A 537 -43.12 -32.18 0.25
C THR A 537 -42.25 -31.03 -0.23
N ILE A 538 -41.00 -31.33 -0.59
CA ILE A 538 -40.20 -30.42 -1.42
C ILE A 538 -40.83 -30.39 -2.81
N ALA A 539 -41.15 -29.20 -3.33
CA ALA A 539 -41.85 -29.05 -4.60
C ALA A 539 -40.89 -28.67 -5.74
N SER A 540 -41.02 -29.33 -6.88
CA SER A 540 -40.29 -28.98 -8.09
C SER A 540 -40.88 -27.73 -8.77
N ARG A 541 -40.01 -26.88 -9.30
CA ARG A 541 -40.33 -25.83 -10.30
C ARG A 541 -39.95 -26.26 -11.71
N GLY A 542 -39.62 -27.53 -11.91
CA GLY A 542 -39.24 -28.12 -13.19
C GLY A 542 -37.74 -28.13 -13.45
N HIS A 543 -37.37 -28.89 -14.49
CA HIS A 543 -36.05 -28.97 -15.08
C HIS A 543 -34.89 -29.38 -14.16
N ASN A 544 -35.17 -30.07 -13.06
CA ASN A 544 -34.12 -30.57 -12.17
C ASN A 544 -33.46 -31.83 -12.74
N TYR A 545 -32.15 -31.97 -12.53
CA TYR A 545 -31.39 -33.18 -12.84
C TYR A 545 -30.90 -33.85 -11.55
N ILE A 546 -31.51 -34.97 -11.19
CA ILE A 546 -31.31 -35.64 -9.91
C ILE A 546 -30.78 -37.05 -10.19
N GLN A 547 -29.51 -37.28 -9.83
CA GLN A 547 -28.81 -38.52 -10.17
C GLN A 547 -29.54 -39.75 -9.66
N SER A 548 -29.95 -39.72 -8.40
CA SER A 548 -30.72 -40.79 -7.78
C SER A 548 -31.50 -40.24 -6.60
N ASP A 549 -32.79 -40.50 -6.58
CA ASP A 549 -33.62 -40.30 -5.40
C ASP A 549 -34.69 -41.40 -5.32
N ASP A 550 -34.63 -42.19 -4.25
CA ASP A 550 -35.63 -43.24 -3.99
C ASP A 550 -36.65 -42.81 -2.92
N THR A 551 -36.61 -41.54 -2.48
CA THR A 551 -37.44 -41.05 -1.39
C THR A 551 -38.88 -40.79 -1.85
N SER A 552 -39.66 -41.86 -1.91
CA SER A 552 -41.08 -41.82 -2.27
C SER A 552 -41.85 -40.83 -1.39
N GLY A 553 -42.48 -39.83 -2.01
CA GLY A 553 -43.35 -38.88 -1.33
C GLY A 553 -42.63 -37.76 -0.57
N VAL A 554 -41.32 -37.60 -0.76
CA VAL A 554 -40.55 -36.47 -0.20
C VAL A 554 -40.40 -35.34 -1.22
N PHE A 555 -40.13 -35.70 -2.48
CA PHE A 555 -40.02 -34.75 -3.60
C PHE A 555 -41.22 -34.87 -4.55
N ALA A 556 -41.95 -33.77 -4.71
CA ALA A 556 -43.03 -33.64 -5.68
C ALA A 556 -42.45 -33.19 -7.03
N ALA A 557 -42.07 -34.19 -7.84
CA ALA A 557 -41.46 -33.99 -9.16
C ALA A 557 -42.43 -33.36 -10.17
N ASP A 558 -41.88 -32.49 -11.02
CA ASP A 558 -42.52 -31.95 -12.21
C ASP A 558 -42.20 -32.85 -13.42
N PRO A 559 -43.08 -32.97 -14.44
CA PRO A 559 -42.82 -33.79 -15.62
C PRO A 559 -41.57 -33.43 -16.42
N THR A 560 -41.01 -32.24 -16.22
CA THR A 560 -39.77 -31.78 -16.87
C THR A 560 -38.49 -32.17 -16.11
N ASP A 561 -38.62 -32.76 -14.92
CA ASP A 561 -37.47 -33.24 -14.14
C ASP A 561 -36.90 -34.56 -14.71
N GLN A 562 -35.59 -34.72 -14.58
CA GLN A 562 -34.87 -35.97 -14.85
C GLN A 562 -34.41 -36.56 -13.52
N ILE A 563 -35.01 -37.69 -13.12
CA ILE A 563 -34.76 -38.31 -11.82
C ILE A 563 -34.40 -39.78 -12.01
N GLY A 564 -33.20 -40.17 -11.56
CA GLY A 564 -32.78 -41.56 -11.46
C GLY A 564 -33.19 -42.21 -10.14
N THR A 565 -32.89 -43.50 -10.00
CA THR A 565 -33.11 -44.29 -8.76
C THR A 565 -31.79 -44.90 -8.31
N SER A 566 -31.65 -45.39 -7.07
CA SER A 566 -30.42 -46.12 -6.71
C SER A 566 -30.19 -47.37 -7.56
N ALA A 567 -31.27 -47.99 -8.04
CA ALA A 567 -31.21 -49.14 -8.94
C ALA A 567 -30.81 -48.78 -10.38
N SER A 568 -31.08 -47.55 -10.80
CA SER A 568 -30.75 -47.03 -12.13
C SER A 568 -30.43 -45.53 -12.03
N PRO A 569 -29.25 -45.16 -11.52
CA PRO A 569 -28.86 -43.77 -11.35
C PRO A 569 -28.59 -43.14 -12.71
N LEU A 570 -28.87 -41.85 -12.84
CA LEU A 570 -28.42 -41.08 -14.00
C LEU A 570 -26.88 -40.95 -13.97
N ALA A 571 -26.29 -40.68 -15.12
CA ALA A 571 -24.84 -40.44 -15.20
C ALA A 571 -24.48 -39.09 -14.56
N ASN A 572 -23.25 -38.96 -14.05
CA ASN A 572 -22.76 -37.67 -13.57
C ASN A 572 -22.53 -36.74 -14.78
N PRO A 573 -23.26 -35.60 -14.89
CA PRO A 573 -23.11 -34.68 -15.99
C PRO A 573 -22.07 -33.58 -15.72
N LEU A 574 -21.45 -33.55 -14.54
CA LEU A 574 -20.54 -32.50 -14.10
C LEU A 574 -19.08 -32.94 -14.21
N LEU A 575 -18.22 -31.99 -14.56
CA LEU A 575 -16.78 -32.08 -14.40
C LEU A 575 -16.42 -31.81 -12.93
N ALA A 576 -15.16 -32.11 -12.57
CA ALA A 576 -14.63 -31.76 -11.26
C ALA A 576 -14.69 -30.24 -11.04
N LEU A 577 -14.77 -29.83 -9.77
CA LEU A 577 -14.63 -28.43 -9.40
C LEU A 577 -13.29 -27.91 -9.94
N SER A 578 -13.32 -26.84 -10.73
CA SER A 578 -12.15 -26.29 -11.42
C SER A 578 -12.32 -24.80 -11.66
N ASP A 579 -11.23 -24.13 -11.98
CA ASP A 579 -11.27 -22.73 -12.37
C ASP A 579 -11.80 -22.66 -13.81
N ASN A 580 -13.05 -22.22 -13.93
CA ASN A 580 -13.71 -22.02 -15.23
C ASN A 580 -14.01 -20.52 -15.46
N GLY A 581 -13.20 -19.64 -14.83
CA GLY A 581 -13.40 -18.20 -14.76
C GLY A 581 -14.43 -17.76 -13.70
N GLY A 582 -14.47 -16.46 -13.42
CA GLY A 582 -15.30 -15.87 -12.37
C GLY A 582 -14.63 -15.82 -11.00
N PHE A 583 -15.40 -15.46 -9.97
CA PHE A 583 -14.87 -15.30 -8.61
C PHE A 583 -14.58 -16.63 -7.89
N SER A 584 -15.40 -17.65 -8.11
CA SER A 584 -15.31 -18.96 -7.46
C SER A 584 -15.11 -20.10 -8.46
N HIS A 585 -14.47 -21.17 -7.99
CA HIS A 585 -14.42 -22.42 -8.76
C HIS A 585 -15.84 -22.94 -9.00
N THR A 586 -16.05 -23.58 -10.16
CA THR A 586 -17.36 -24.11 -10.57
C THR A 586 -17.26 -25.56 -11.03
N ALA A 587 -18.33 -26.32 -10.86
CA ALA A 587 -18.49 -27.63 -11.46
C ALA A 587 -19.15 -27.45 -12.84
N ALA A 588 -18.33 -27.35 -13.89
CA ALA A 588 -18.82 -27.15 -15.25
C ALA A 588 -19.58 -28.39 -15.76
N ILE A 589 -20.55 -28.16 -16.66
CA ILE A 589 -21.25 -29.27 -17.33
C ILE A 589 -20.30 -29.94 -18.31
N ASN A 590 -20.21 -31.26 -18.25
CA ASN A 590 -19.54 -32.07 -19.25
C ASN A 590 -20.21 -31.85 -20.61
N PRO A 591 -19.45 -31.48 -21.67
CA PRO A 591 -20.00 -31.17 -22.99
C PRO A 591 -20.96 -32.21 -23.56
N THR A 592 -20.80 -33.50 -23.21
CA THR A 592 -21.71 -34.57 -23.67
C THR A 592 -23.13 -34.48 -23.10
N PHE A 593 -23.35 -33.68 -22.05
CA PHE A 593 -24.63 -33.48 -21.39
C PHE A 593 -25.28 -32.14 -21.71
N THR A 594 -24.64 -31.28 -22.50
CA THR A 594 -25.15 -29.95 -22.87
C THR A 594 -26.60 -30.00 -23.36
N THR A 595 -26.91 -30.87 -24.32
CA THR A 595 -28.29 -31.02 -24.83
C THR A 595 -29.28 -31.48 -23.77
N ALA A 596 -28.87 -32.39 -22.88
CA ALA A 596 -29.74 -32.94 -21.83
C ALA A 596 -30.01 -31.96 -20.68
N LEU A 597 -29.14 -30.95 -20.52
CA LEU A 597 -29.18 -29.96 -19.44
C LEU A 597 -29.47 -28.54 -19.96
N THR A 598 -29.92 -28.42 -21.21
CA THR A 598 -30.33 -27.13 -21.79
C THR A 598 -31.84 -26.98 -21.67
N ILE A 599 -32.28 -25.83 -21.15
CA ILE A 599 -33.68 -25.39 -21.13
C ILE A 599 -33.85 -24.15 -22.00
N ALA A 600 -35.10 -23.86 -22.36
CA ALA A 600 -35.43 -22.65 -23.11
C ALA A 600 -35.14 -21.39 -22.29
N GLU A 601 -34.70 -20.32 -22.94
CA GLU A 601 -34.49 -18.99 -22.33
C GLU A 601 -35.69 -18.51 -21.51
N ALA A 602 -36.92 -18.77 -21.95
CA ALA A 602 -38.13 -18.40 -21.21
C ALA A 602 -38.28 -19.11 -19.84
N SER A 603 -37.58 -20.23 -19.64
CA SER A 603 -37.52 -20.97 -18.37
C SER A 603 -36.30 -20.61 -17.53
N CYS A 604 -35.45 -19.69 -18.00
CA CYS A 604 -34.24 -19.24 -17.32
C CYS A 604 -34.60 -18.13 -16.33
N LEU A 605 -35.21 -18.51 -15.20
CA LEU A 605 -35.82 -17.58 -14.26
C LEU A 605 -35.16 -17.64 -12.88
N ASP A 606 -35.09 -16.48 -12.23
CA ASP A 606 -34.70 -16.33 -10.84
C ASP A 606 -35.80 -16.84 -9.88
N ALA A 607 -35.55 -16.75 -8.56
CA ALA A 607 -36.49 -17.21 -7.55
C ALA A 607 -37.83 -16.44 -7.60
N ALA A 608 -37.79 -15.17 -7.99
CA ALA A 608 -38.94 -14.29 -8.16
C ALA A 608 -39.67 -14.47 -9.52
N GLY A 609 -39.17 -15.35 -10.39
CA GLY A 609 -39.73 -15.60 -11.70
C GLY A 609 -39.38 -14.54 -12.75
N GLN A 610 -38.35 -13.74 -12.53
CA GLN A 610 -37.80 -12.80 -13.51
C GLN A 610 -36.67 -13.43 -14.32
N PRO A 611 -36.37 -12.95 -15.54
CA PRO A 611 -35.25 -13.45 -16.34
C PRO A 611 -33.92 -13.35 -15.58
N LEU A 612 -33.21 -14.47 -15.48
CA LEU A 612 -31.88 -14.54 -14.88
C LEU A 612 -30.83 -14.10 -15.92
N THR A 613 -29.91 -13.21 -15.55
CA THR A 613 -28.95 -12.59 -16.49
C THR A 613 -27.52 -13.12 -16.40
N GLU A 614 -27.21 -13.84 -15.32
CA GLU A 614 -25.85 -14.28 -15.00
C GLU A 614 -25.85 -15.71 -14.43
N ASP A 615 -24.70 -16.40 -14.52
CA ASP A 615 -24.41 -17.66 -13.85
C ASP A 615 -23.53 -17.45 -12.60
N GLN A 616 -23.08 -18.52 -11.93
CA GLN A 616 -22.25 -18.44 -10.72
C GLN A 616 -20.96 -17.62 -10.91
N ARG A 617 -20.46 -17.49 -12.15
CA ARG A 617 -19.21 -16.78 -12.45
C ARG A 617 -19.42 -15.28 -12.68
N GLY A 618 -20.68 -14.84 -12.73
CA GLY A 618 -21.06 -13.53 -13.24
C GLY A 618 -21.07 -13.45 -14.77
N ASN A 619 -20.99 -14.60 -15.46
CA ASN A 619 -21.04 -14.62 -16.93
C ASN A 619 -22.47 -14.61 -17.43
N THR A 620 -22.69 -14.03 -18.62
CA THR A 620 -24.02 -13.91 -19.23
C THR A 620 -24.76 -15.25 -19.28
N ARG A 621 -26.03 -15.21 -18.89
CA ARG A 621 -27.02 -16.28 -18.99
C ARG A 621 -28.36 -15.66 -19.40
N PRO A 622 -29.20 -16.33 -20.20
CA PRO A 622 -28.87 -17.46 -21.07
C PRO A 622 -27.91 -17.06 -22.21
N VAL A 623 -27.25 -18.04 -22.83
CA VAL A 623 -26.38 -17.82 -24.01
C VAL A 623 -27.01 -18.42 -25.25
N SER A 624 -27.11 -17.61 -26.33
CA SER A 624 -27.69 -18.05 -27.61
C SER A 624 -29.10 -18.64 -27.49
N GLY A 625 -29.93 -18.10 -26.59
CA GLY A 625 -31.31 -18.56 -26.34
C GLY A 625 -31.41 -19.89 -25.56
N MET A 626 -30.29 -20.38 -25.04
CA MET A 626 -30.18 -21.61 -24.26
C MET A 626 -29.73 -21.27 -22.84
N CYS A 627 -30.36 -21.92 -21.85
CA CYS A 627 -30.02 -21.77 -20.44
C CYS A 627 -29.62 -23.13 -19.89
N ALA A 628 -28.53 -23.22 -19.16
CA ALA A 628 -28.10 -24.44 -18.51
C ALA A 628 -28.81 -24.63 -17.16
N VAL A 629 -29.19 -25.88 -16.88
CA VAL A 629 -29.58 -26.34 -15.55
C VAL A 629 -28.35 -26.31 -14.62
N GLY A 630 -28.53 -25.92 -13.37
CA GLY A 630 -27.48 -25.80 -12.36
C GLY A 630 -26.84 -24.41 -12.33
N ALA A 631 -25.81 -24.27 -11.49
CA ALA A 631 -25.18 -22.98 -11.19
C ALA A 631 -24.28 -22.43 -12.29
N TRP A 632 -23.85 -23.27 -13.23
CA TRP A 632 -22.90 -22.92 -14.29
C TRP A 632 -23.59 -22.86 -15.65
N GLU A 633 -23.29 -21.83 -16.45
CA GLU A 633 -23.80 -21.70 -17.81
C GLU A 633 -22.82 -22.24 -18.84
N PHE A 634 -23.32 -23.08 -19.75
CA PHE A 634 -22.56 -23.42 -20.94
C PHE A 634 -22.58 -22.25 -21.90
N ALA A 635 -21.44 -21.57 -22.02
CA ALA A 635 -21.19 -20.75 -23.20
C ALA A 635 -20.73 -21.67 -24.32
N PRO A 636 -21.51 -21.90 -25.40
CA PRO A 636 -20.93 -22.40 -26.64
C PRO A 636 -19.81 -21.44 -26.98
N SER A 637 -18.57 -21.91 -26.90
CA SER A 637 -17.41 -21.10 -27.26
C SER A 637 -17.70 -20.47 -28.61
N ALA A 638 -17.71 -19.13 -28.69
CA ALA A 638 -17.40 -18.47 -29.95
C ALA A 638 -16.13 -19.16 -30.49
N PRO A 639 -16.05 -19.52 -31.78
CA PRO A 639 -14.91 -20.29 -32.29
C PRO A 639 -13.60 -19.56 -31.93
N GLN A 640 -12.93 -20.06 -30.90
CA GLN A 640 -11.65 -19.53 -30.45
C GLN A 640 -10.63 -19.96 -31.49
N SER A 641 -10.07 -18.99 -32.19
CA SER A 641 -8.93 -19.26 -33.06
C SER A 641 -7.72 -19.53 -32.16
N TYR A 642 -6.98 -20.59 -32.48
CA TYR A 642 -5.88 -21.08 -31.66
C TYR A 642 -4.68 -21.43 -32.52
N GLU A 643 -3.53 -20.89 -32.14
CA GLU A 643 -2.24 -21.11 -32.79
C GLU A 643 -1.21 -21.59 -31.75
N PRO A 644 -0.87 -22.89 -31.73
CA PRO A 644 0.22 -23.45 -30.93
C PRO A 644 1.59 -23.35 -31.62
N PHE A 645 1.69 -22.64 -32.75
CA PHE A 645 2.88 -22.51 -33.61
C PHE A 645 3.50 -23.85 -34.04
N TYR A 646 2.71 -24.92 -34.10
CA TYR A 646 3.18 -26.25 -34.45
C TYR A 646 3.47 -26.37 -35.95
N GLY A 647 4.52 -27.11 -36.32
CA GLY A 647 4.86 -27.37 -37.71
C GLY A 647 5.42 -26.14 -38.44
N HIS A 648 5.98 -25.18 -37.70
CA HIS A 648 6.52 -23.92 -38.24
C HIS A 648 7.81 -24.10 -39.06
N GLY A 649 8.46 -25.27 -38.97
CA GLY A 649 9.67 -25.62 -39.72
C GLY A 649 10.95 -24.83 -39.36
N LEU A 650 10.94 -24.01 -38.30
CA LEU A 650 12.10 -23.22 -37.88
C LEU A 650 13.20 -24.08 -37.25
N SER A 651 14.46 -23.69 -37.47
CA SER A 651 15.62 -24.26 -36.80
C SER A 651 15.77 -23.71 -35.38
N ALA A 652 16.15 -24.56 -34.43
CA ALA A 652 16.52 -24.13 -33.09
C ALA A 652 17.90 -23.45 -33.02
N GLN A 653 18.69 -23.40 -34.11
CA GLN A 653 20.06 -22.85 -34.09
C GLN A 653 20.19 -21.47 -34.76
N THR A 654 19.20 -21.05 -35.52
CA THR A 654 19.28 -19.84 -36.36
C THR A 654 18.00 -19.04 -36.28
N TYR A 655 18.12 -17.74 -36.05
CA TYR A 655 17.01 -16.78 -36.13
C TYR A 655 16.63 -16.52 -37.59
N PHE A 656 15.33 -16.38 -37.82
CA PHE A 656 14.69 -16.33 -39.13
C PHE A 656 13.89 -15.03 -39.28
N ASN A 657 13.91 -14.49 -40.50
CA ASN A 657 13.09 -13.37 -40.95
C ASN A 657 12.34 -13.81 -42.21
N GLY A 658 11.01 -13.69 -42.21
CA GLY A 658 10.18 -14.07 -43.35
C GLY A 658 8.81 -14.58 -42.93
N ILE A 659 8.03 -15.07 -43.89
CA ILE A 659 6.68 -15.61 -43.64
C ILE A 659 6.76 -17.13 -43.49
N ILE A 660 6.11 -17.66 -42.45
CA ILE A 660 5.88 -19.09 -42.26
C ILE A 660 4.39 -19.42 -42.35
N SER A 661 4.09 -20.69 -42.57
CA SER A 661 2.77 -21.28 -42.32
C SER A 661 2.89 -22.32 -41.21
N THR A 662 1.89 -22.42 -40.35
CA THR A 662 1.83 -23.42 -39.28
C THR A 662 0.89 -24.57 -39.67
N ALA A 663 0.89 -25.63 -38.89
CA ALA A 663 -0.01 -26.77 -39.07
C ALA A 663 -1.49 -26.41 -38.91
N GLN A 664 -1.81 -25.31 -38.22
CA GLN A 664 -3.18 -24.78 -38.12
C GLN A 664 -3.63 -24.03 -39.39
N GLY A 665 -2.74 -23.84 -40.36
CA GLY A 665 -3.06 -23.18 -41.63
C GLY A 665 -3.00 -21.65 -41.57
N TYR A 666 -2.53 -21.08 -40.46
CA TYR A 666 -2.28 -19.64 -40.37
C TYR A 666 -0.92 -19.26 -40.95
N TYR A 667 -0.82 -18.02 -41.40
CA TYR A 667 0.40 -17.42 -41.93
C TYR A 667 0.91 -16.34 -41.00
N TRP A 668 2.22 -16.36 -40.72
CA TRP A 668 2.85 -15.47 -39.77
C TRP A 668 4.13 -14.86 -40.36
N GLU A 669 4.22 -13.54 -40.36
CA GLU A 669 5.46 -12.81 -40.60
C GLU A 669 6.31 -12.80 -39.33
N LEU A 670 7.55 -13.26 -39.44
CA LEU A 670 8.52 -13.35 -38.36
C LEU A 670 9.68 -12.40 -38.61
N PHE A 671 10.15 -11.75 -37.55
CA PHE A 671 11.40 -10.99 -37.54
C PHE A 671 12.19 -11.34 -36.29
N GLY A 672 13.39 -11.88 -36.46
CA GLY A 672 14.29 -12.24 -35.37
C GLY A 672 13.78 -13.41 -34.53
N VAL A 673 13.13 -14.40 -35.13
CA VAL A 673 12.49 -15.52 -34.42
C VAL A 673 13.15 -16.85 -34.76
N ARG A 674 13.33 -17.75 -33.79
CA ARG A 674 13.75 -19.15 -34.03
C ARG A 674 12.78 -20.12 -33.34
N SER A 675 12.91 -21.43 -33.60
CA SER A 675 12.20 -22.43 -32.80
C SER A 675 12.64 -22.38 -31.34
N ALA A 676 11.70 -22.58 -30.41
CA ALA A 676 12.02 -22.65 -28.98
C ALA A 676 12.96 -23.82 -28.63
N GLY A 677 12.99 -24.88 -29.45
CA GLY A 677 13.79 -26.07 -29.19
C GLY A 677 13.48 -26.66 -27.81
N ALA A 678 14.50 -26.91 -26.99
CA ALA A 678 14.31 -27.45 -25.64
C ALA A 678 13.56 -26.52 -24.67
N TYR A 679 13.25 -25.28 -25.06
CA TYR A 679 12.55 -24.31 -24.23
C TYR A 679 11.05 -24.15 -24.58
N GLN A 680 10.47 -25.11 -25.30
CA GLN A 680 9.03 -25.09 -25.64
C GLN A 680 8.10 -24.97 -24.41
N ILE A 681 6.90 -24.42 -24.61
CA ILE A 681 5.79 -24.44 -23.65
C ILE A 681 4.93 -25.67 -23.94
N ALA A 682 4.38 -25.77 -25.17
CA ALA A 682 3.59 -26.91 -25.63
C ALA A 682 3.79 -27.15 -27.13
N GLY A 683 4.70 -28.05 -27.51
CA GLY A 683 5.00 -28.31 -28.92
C GLY A 683 6.29 -27.62 -29.36
N GLU A 684 6.26 -26.83 -30.45
CA GLU A 684 7.49 -26.29 -31.06
C GLU A 684 7.87 -24.88 -30.57
N GLY A 685 6.88 -24.02 -30.27
CA GLY A 685 7.03 -22.67 -29.72
C GLY A 685 7.92 -21.69 -30.53
N LEU A 686 7.71 -20.40 -30.37
CA LEU A 686 8.56 -19.37 -30.98
C LEU A 686 9.46 -18.71 -29.95
N MET A 687 10.72 -18.46 -30.30
CA MET A 687 11.68 -17.78 -29.42
C MET A 687 12.19 -16.48 -30.02
N PHE A 688 12.06 -15.40 -29.26
CA PHE A 688 12.64 -14.09 -29.51
C PHE A 688 14.01 -13.95 -28.85
N ARG A 689 14.84 -13.02 -29.35
CA ARG A 689 16.18 -12.72 -28.83
C ARG A 689 16.27 -11.38 -28.12
N GLN A 690 15.67 -10.35 -28.71
CA GLN A 690 15.92 -8.95 -28.36
C GLN A 690 14.75 -8.05 -28.77
N VAL A 691 14.84 -6.78 -28.35
CA VAL A 691 13.89 -5.73 -28.69
C VAL A 691 13.73 -5.61 -30.20
N GLY A 692 12.48 -5.52 -30.64
CA GLY A 692 12.11 -5.41 -32.06
C GLY A 692 11.92 -6.74 -32.78
N ASP A 693 12.18 -7.87 -32.13
CA ASP A 693 11.76 -9.18 -32.64
C ASP A 693 10.23 -9.33 -32.48
N TYR A 694 9.56 -9.95 -33.45
CA TYR A 694 8.11 -10.13 -33.41
C TYR A 694 7.61 -11.32 -34.23
N VAL A 695 6.39 -11.75 -33.91
CA VAL A 695 5.52 -12.53 -34.80
C VAL A 695 4.26 -11.72 -35.11
N ARG A 696 3.91 -11.61 -36.39
CA ARG A 696 2.74 -10.85 -36.85
C ARG A 696 1.87 -11.71 -37.76
N SER A 697 0.56 -11.69 -37.55
CA SER A 697 -0.39 -12.43 -38.37
C SER A 697 -0.49 -11.87 -39.79
N VAL A 698 -0.73 -12.73 -40.78
CA VAL A 698 -0.98 -12.34 -42.17
C VAL A 698 -2.43 -12.65 -42.54
N ASN A 699 -3.17 -11.64 -43.01
CA ASN A 699 -4.54 -11.74 -43.53
C ASN A 699 -5.57 -12.36 -42.56
N LEU A 700 -5.60 -11.93 -41.29
CA LEU A 700 -6.70 -12.27 -40.40
C LEU A 700 -7.89 -11.34 -40.64
N SER A 701 -9.10 -11.90 -40.57
CA SER A 701 -10.37 -11.18 -40.72
C SER A 701 -11.42 -11.78 -39.80
N GLY A 702 -12.33 -10.97 -39.27
CA GLY A 702 -13.45 -11.43 -38.44
C GLY A 702 -13.78 -10.43 -37.35
N THR A 703 -14.21 -10.92 -36.21
CA THR A 703 -14.25 -10.14 -34.96
C THR A 703 -13.01 -10.45 -34.12
N LEU A 704 -12.62 -9.48 -33.30
CA LEU A 704 -11.59 -9.64 -32.27
C LEU A 704 -12.01 -8.84 -31.03
N SER A 705 -12.46 -9.53 -29.98
CA SER A 705 -12.77 -8.94 -28.67
C SER A 705 -11.74 -9.26 -27.60
N GLU A 706 -11.00 -10.37 -27.73
CA GLU A 706 -9.86 -10.66 -26.86
C GLU A 706 -8.79 -11.53 -27.54
N ILE A 707 -7.58 -11.40 -27.03
CA ILE A 707 -6.39 -12.12 -27.43
C ILE A 707 -5.58 -12.52 -26.19
N SER A 708 -5.03 -13.73 -26.17
CA SER A 708 -4.07 -14.17 -25.15
C SER A 708 -2.91 -14.96 -25.75
N VAL A 709 -1.74 -14.87 -25.14
CA VAL A 709 -0.54 -15.64 -25.54
C VAL A 709 0.19 -16.13 -24.30
N ASP A 710 0.62 -17.40 -24.33
CA ASP A 710 1.47 -17.94 -23.28
C ASP A 710 2.92 -17.55 -23.54
N TYR A 711 3.66 -17.21 -22.49
CA TYR A 711 5.05 -16.81 -22.60
C TYR A 711 5.87 -17.29 -21.40
N ARG A 712 7.15 -17.53 -21.63
CA ARG A 712 8.11 -17.88 -20.57
C ARG A 712 9.53 -17.47 -20.91
N LYS A 713 10.40 -17.60 -19.92
CA LYS A 713 11.82 -17.26 -20.03
C LYS A 713 12.64 -18.38 -20.68
N ALA A 714 13.41 -18.04 -21.72
CA ALA A 714 14.47 -18.90 -22.25
C ALA A 714 15.86 -18.50 -21.69
N TYR A 715 16.79 -19.46 -21.75
CA TYR A 715 18.16 -19.28 -21.23
C TYR A 715 18.98 -18.30 -22.07
N THR A 716 19.56 -17.26 -21.45
CA THR A 716 20.81 -16.60 -21.93
C THR A 716 21.35 -15.50 -21.00
N GLY A 717 20.56 -14.88 -20.11
CA GLY A 717 21.05 -13.81 -19.22
C GLY A 717 20.11 -13.46 -18.06
N SER A 718 20.53 -12.55 -17.18
CA SER A 718 19.75 -12.01 -16.04
C SER A 718 18.95 -10.74 -16.37
N ALA A 719 18.85 -10.37 -17.65
CA ALA A 719 18.09 -9.21 -18.08
C ALA A 719 16.59 -9.43 -17.87
N ALA A 720 15.89 -8.44 -17.31
CA ALA A 720 14.43 -8.50 -17.22
C ALA A 720 13.80 -8.56 -18.62
N ARG A 721 12.79 -9.41 -18.78
CA ARG A 721 12.07 -9.65 -20.04
C ARG A 721 10.69 -9.05 -20.01
N GLN A 722 10.19 -8.69 -21.18
CA GLN A 722 8.84 -8.15 -21.34
C GLN A 722 8.37 -8.36 -22.79
N ILE A 723 7.08 -8.65 -22.95
CA ILE A 723 6.43 -8.72 -24.26
C ILE A 723 5.22 -7.80 -24.31
N ALA A 724 4.78 -7.49 -25.52
CA ALA A 724 3.53 -6.77 -25.75
C ALA A 724 2.70 -7.44 -26.85
N ILE A 725 1.38 -7.27 -26.75
CA ILE A 725 0.43 -7.58 -27.80
C ILE A 725 0.07 -6.25 -28.47
N ALA A 726 0.24 -6.18 -29.79
CA ALA A 726 -0.24 -5.09 -30.60
C ALA A 726 -1.29 -5.57 -31.60
N VAL A 727 -2.34 -4.76 -31.78
CA VAL A 727 -3.37 -5.00 -32.79
C VAL A 727 -3.43 -3.80 -33.72
N ASN A 728 -3.35 -4.03 -35.03
CA ASN A 728 -3.30 -2.96 -36.04
C ASN A 728 -2.22 -1.90 -35.76
N GLY A 729 -1.07 -2.35 -35.26
CA GLY A 729 0.08 -1.51 -34.92
C GLY A 729 -0.03 -0.76 -33.58
N THR A 730 -1.12 -0.91 -32.83
CA THR A 730 -1.30 -0.29 -31.51
C THR A 730 -1.11 -1.32 -30.41
N VAL A 731 -0.24 -1.05 -29.43
CA VAL A 731 -0.06 -1.93 -28.26
C VAL A 731 -1.33 -1.91 -27.39
N VAL A 732 -1.92 -3.08 -27.18
CA VAL A 732 -3.16 -3.28 -26.41
C VAL A 732 -2.94 -3.96 -25.07
N ALA A 733 -1.81 -4.67 -24.88
CA ALA A 733 -1.40 -5.20 -23.60
C ALA A 733 0.13 -5.32 -23.53
N THR A 734 0.69 -5.18 -22.33
CA THR A 734 2.11 -5.33 -22.04
C THR A 734 2.27 -6.20 -20.81
N SER A 735 3.13 -7.21 -20.86
CA SER A 735 3.38 -8.07 -19.71
C SER A 735 4.06 -7.30 -18.57
N PRO A 736 3.94 -7.74 -17.31
CA PRO A 736 4.93 -7.39 -16.30
C PRO A 736 6.34 -7.77 -16.75
N THR A 737 7.35 -7.12 -16.18
CA THR A 737 8.74 -7.56 -16.35
C THR A 737 8.97 -8.89 -15.62
N PHE A 738 9.65 -9.85 -16.24
CA PHE A 738 9.88 -11.17 -15.65
C PHE A 738 11.30 -11.71 -15.90
N GLY A 739 11.74 -12.66 -15.07
CA GLY A 739 12.99 -13.40 -15.26
C GLY A 739 14.27 -12.59 -15.03
N ASP A 740 14.36 -11.81 -13.96
CA ASP A 740 15.54 -11.01 -13.55
C ASP A 740 16.72 -11.84 -12.96
N SER A 741 16.54 -13.15 -12.82
CA SER A 741 17.57 -14.11 -12.41
C SER A 741 18.33 -14.72 -13.59
N SER A 742 19.48 -15.36 -13.38
CA SER A 742 20.14 -16.15 -14.43
C SER A 742 19.50 -17.54 -14.60
N GLY A 743 19.45 -18.07 -15.83
CA GLY A 743 18.93 -19.42 -16.11
C GLY A 743 17.54 -19.41 -16.76
N ALA A 744 17.07 -20.58 -17.19
CA ALA A 744 15.72 -20.74 -17.71
C ALA A 744 14.69 -20.72 -16.56
N ASP A 745 13.46 -20.35 -16.88
CA ASP A 745 12.33 -20.44 -15.96
C ASP A 745 11.24 -21.28 -16.64
N GLU A 746 10.78 -22.31 -15.95
CA GLU A 746 9.71 -23.19 -16.44
C GLU A 746 8.33 -22.62 -16.17
N THR A 747 8.23 -21.54 -15.37
CA THR A 747 6.97 -20.84 -15.12
C THR A 747 6.43 -20.27 -16.44
N VAL A 748 5.23 -20.71 -16.81
CA VAL A 748 4.48 -20.20 -17.96
C VAL A 748 3.53 -19.12 -17.46
N HIS A 749 3.54 -17.98 -18.12
CA HIS A 749 2.63 -16.88 -17.90
C HIS A 749 1.70 -16.73 -19.11
N THR A 750 0.56 -16.10 -18.92
CA THR A 750 -0.36 -15.75 -20.02
C THR A 750 -0.58 -14.24 -20.02
N LEU A 751 -0.37 -13.60 -21.17
CA LEU A 751 -0.69 -12.20 -21.38
C LEU A 751 -2.02 -12.11 -22.14
N THR A 752 -3.01 -11.42 -21.58
CA THR A 752 -4.35 -11.27 -22.18
C THR A 752 -4.67 -9.80 -22.42
N ALA A 753 -5.28 -9.48 -23.56
CA ALA A 753 -5.91 -8.20 -23.86
C ALA A 753 -7.39 -8.42 -24.19
N SER A 754 -8.28 -7.78 -23.44
CA SER A 754 -9.73 -7.94 -23.60
C SER A 754 -10.44 -6.62 -23.89
N GLY A 755 -11.68 -6.68 -24.36
CA GLY A 755 -12.49 -5.50 -24.68
C GLY A 755 -12.09 -4.79 -25.98
N LEU A 756 -11.45 -5.50 -26.92
CA LEU A 756 -10.90 -4.92 -28.15
C LEU A 756 -11.97 -4.46 -29.14
N ASN A 757 -13.08 -5.20 -29.25
CA ASN A 757 -14.24 -4.88 -30.09
C ASN A 757 -13.91 -4.50 -31.56
N ILE A 758 -12.94 -5.19 -32.17
CA ILE A 758 -12.51 -4.96 -33.55
C ILE A 758 -13.33 -5.85 -34.49
N SER A 759 -13.68 -5.32 -35.66
CA SER A 759 -14.35 -6.08 -36.72
C SER A 759 -13.74 -5.77 -38.09
N GLY A 760 -13.76 -6.74 -39.00
CA GLY A 760 -13.12 -6.65 -40.31
C GLY A 760 -11.72 -7.25 -40.32
N ASP A 761 -10.86 -6.74 -41.20
CA ASP A 761 -9.47 -7.18 -41.30
C ASP A 761 -8.65 -6.61 -40.15
N TYR A 762 -7.85 -7.46 -39.51
CA TYR A 762 -6.98 -7.06 -38.42
C TYR A 762 -5.63 -7.78 -38.46
N THR A 763 -4.66 -7.20 -37.75
CA THR A 763 -3.33 -7.79 -37.55
C THR A 763 -3.08 -7.95 -36.07
N ILE A 764 -2.66 -9.14 -35.67
CA ILE A 764 -2.16 -9.46 -34.34
C ILE A 764 -0.63 -9.50 -34.41
N GLU A 765 0.04 -8.83 -33.49
CA GLU A 765 1.49 -8.85 -33.37
C GLU A 765 1.93 -9.07 -31.92
N ILE A 766 2.81 -10.03 -31.69
CA ILE A 766 3.48 -10.21 -30.41
C ILE A 766 4.90 -9.67 -30.52
N GLN A 767 5.20 -8.65 -29.72
CA GLN A 767 6.46 -7.92 -29.75
C GLN A 767 7.32 -8.32 -28.56
N ASN A 768 8.62 -8.53 -28.81
CA ASN A 768 9.60 -8.59 -27.75
C ASN A 768 10.06 -7.18 -27.37
N LEU A 769 9.91 -6.82 -26.09
CA LEU A 769 10.37 -5.55 -25.51
C LEU A 769 11.66 -5.72 -24.70
N THR A 770 12.20 -6.92 -24.67
CA THR A 770 13.35 -7.27 -23.84
C THR A 770 14.67 -6.70 -24.39
N PRO A 771 15.59 -6.21 -23.55
CA PRO A 771 16.95 -5.83 -23.98
C PRO A 771 17.73 -6.98 -24.64
N ALA A 772 18.88 -6.69 -25.24
CA ALA A 772 19.75 -7.71 -25.83
C ALA A 772 20.06 -8.84 -24.82
N ASP A 773 20.08 -10.09 -25.31
CA ASP A 773 20.31 -11.34 -24.55
C ASP A 773 19.21 -11.81 -23.60
N GLY A 774 18.01 -11.20 -23.63
CA GLY A 774 16.84 -11.70 -22.90
C GLY A 774 15.89 -12.49 -23.80
N GLN A 775 16.20 -13.77 -24.00
CA GLN A 775 15.35 -14.66 -24.81
C GLN A 775 14.01 -14.94 -24.12
N VAL A 776 12.93 -14.84 -24.90
CA VAL A 776 11.55 -15.12 -24.49
C VAL A 776 10.96 -16.15 -25.43
N VAL A 777 10.27 -17.15 -24.87
CA VAL A 777 9.47 -18.11 -25.63
C VAL A 777 8.03 -17.68 -25.54
N ILE A 778 7.32 -17.73 -26.67
CA ILE A 778 5.87 -17.60 -26.74
C ILE A 778 5.27 -18.86 -27.37
N ASP A 779 4.03 -19.15 -27.00
CA ASP A 779 3.27 -20.29 -27.50
C ASP A 779 1.77 -20.07 -27.27
N ASN A 780 0.94 -21.00 -27.77
CA ASN A 780 -0.49 -21.08 -27.46
C ASN A 780 -1.28 -19.76 -27.65
N LEU A 781 -1.05 -19.06 -28.77
CA LEU A 781 -1.78 -17.84 -29.07
C LEU A 781 -3.27 -18.15 -29.31
N ARG A 782 -4.16 -17.43 -28.62
CA ARG A 782 -5.62 -17.61 -28.67
C ARG A 782 -6.28 -16.27 -28.95
N TRP A 783 -7.30 -16.24 -29.79
CA TRP A 783 -8.10 -15.03 -29.99
C TRP A 783 -9.54 -15.35 -30.42
N HIS A 784 -10.46 -14.42 -30.16
CA HIS A 784 -11.88 -14.54 -30.48
C HIS A 784 -12.49 -13.20 -30.91
#